data_AF-A0A291GL28-F1
#
_entry.id   AF-A0A291GL28-F1
#
_cell.length_a   1.000
_cell.length_b   1.000
_cell.length_c   1.000
_cell.angle_alpha   90.00
_cell.angle_beta   90.00
_cell.angle_gamma   90.00
#
_symmetry.space_group_name_H-M   'P 1'
#
loop_
_entity.id
_entity.type
_entity.pdbx_description
1 polymer ?
#
loop_
_entity_poly.entity_id
_entity_poly.type
_entity_poly.pdbx_seq_one_letter_code
_entity_poly.pdbx_strand_id
1 'polypeptide(L)'
;MSAAAPRTPARRLRSALRDLAYSPPSRALARLLEERPGVRDALEKRGHGELLRRIASEALPAGHHYARLTLKGWAKHRGADFRLLERGEVVYGNRIQAPPPGTPLEYRNILVTSSDPADFTLDLPVKHQLHIGAGAFSTPEQDAYDRKYHVHRRDGLFSSVRGNTTNPARLLVTFPGFPPANSRVSYAVSYLKALTEEDLADTLMVCFQDRYGVSGTYMVHDNAGRLLAGRVTGAITALMRRHGIAEEDVLVFGASKGASIAAMTARDLPGARQVLVAPQMNLPYYFAKPVLRGGLFRDRALWEVEQPGTLLRRYLAEGRRIDYFYSDPDESSNDSLIEYARDATGLTKHRIGGGHAAVAKKSLPTVLSLLRGFATGTADGTATPLVVTGLTSTAREGAVSHRVQLADDSVPEAANVYLEGWLGSARFRQLLSPGEDPAARFTATGQRTDPALHPEAFTHVVAADGTPTMRRGVVPDAQGRIDEHGAAPERGLAGGADPDERDSARHPLGAPASLTCDAAAPREYALLSASCAPSARFRYLAERLDPSGYVAQLRLVTQVSQQRPTPSAAEHPEPATGFAPSAVRARFTVAALTGWRDLPVLARRIAIAAEVEELQVLADDAAVTTAQLQELAALDWPAVTVAGSDTDRTA
;
A
#
# COMPACT_ATOMS: atom_id res chain seq x y z
N MET A 1 -1.30 47.64 18.81
CA MET A 1 -0.84 47.77 17.41
C MET A 1 0.63 48.13 17.41
N SER A 2 1.52 47.16 17.21
CA SER A 2 2.97 47.40 17.16
C SER A 2 3.34 47.85 15.75
N ALA A 3 3.87 49.07 15.62
CA ALA A 3 4.31 49.61 14.34
C ALA A 3 5.51 48.82 13.83
N ALA A 4 5.32 48.08 12.74
CA ALA A 4 6.39 47.34 12.08
C ALA A 4 7.50 48.31 11.64
N ALA A 5 8.72 48.11 12.16
CA ALA A 5 9.89 48.91 11.80
C ALA A 5 10.09 48.96 10.26
N PRO A 6 10.46 50.12 9.69
CA PRO A 6 10.56 50.29 8.24
C PRO A 6 11.59 49.33 7.64
N ARG A 7 11.12 48.45 6.75
CA ARG A 7 11.98 47.50 6.01
C ARG A 7 13.01 48.28 5.18
N THR A 8 14.30 48.01 5.42
CA THR A 8 15.45 48.63 4.71
C THR A 8 15.35 48.48 3.18
N PRO A 9 15.84 49.45 2.38
CA PRO A 9 15.77 49.41 0.91
C PRO A 9 16.33 48.11 0.29
N ALA A 10 17.43 47.59 0.86
CA ALA A 10 18.03 46.33 0.45
C ALA A 10 17.08 45.12 0.66
N ARG A 11 16.28 45.11 1.72
CA ARG A 11 15.27 44.07 1.99
C ARG A 11 14.11 44.15 0.98
N ARG A 12 13.70 45.38 0.60
CA ARG A 12 12.67 45.59 -0.43
C ARG A 12 13.14 45.12 -1.81
N LEU A 13 14.36 45.49 -2.22
CA LEU A 13 14.95 45.04 -3.48
C LEU A 13 15.10 43.52 -3.55
N ARG A 14 15.59 42.88 -2.48
CA ARG A 14 15.70 41.42 -2.41
C ARG A 14 14.34 40.72 -2.50
N SER A 15 13.29 41.31 -1.92
CA SER A 15 11.92 40.80 -2.07
C SER A 15 11.47 40.91 -3.52
N ALA A 16 11.57 42.10 -4.12
CA ALA A 16 11.14 42.33 -5.50
C ALA A 16 11.87 41.41 -6.50
N LEU A 17 13.18 41.21 -6.34
CA LEU A 17 13.96 40.28 -7.17
C LEU A 17 13.52 38.83 -6.98
N ARG A 18 13.15 38.43 -5.75
CA ARG A 18 12.61 37.10 -5.46
C ARG A 18 11.24 36.93 -6.10
N ASP A 19 10.36 37.90 -5.93
CA ASP A 19 9.00 37.87 -6.48
C ASP A 19 9.04 37.82 -8.02
N LEU A 20 9.95 38.56 -8.64
CA LEU A 20 10.24 38.48 -10.07
C LEU A 20 10.74 37.08 -10.46
N ALA A 21 11.75 36.54 -9.77
CA ALA A 21 12.32 35.23 -10.07
C ALA A 21 11.29 34.09 -10.01
N TYR A 22 10.30 34.18 -9.12
CA TYR A 22 9.24 33.18 -8.97
C TYR A 22 7.92 33.55 -9.67
N SER A 23 7.92 34.61 -10.49
CA SER A 23 6.78 35.01 -11.30
C SER A 23 6.42 33.96 -12.36
N PRO A 24 5.16 33.90 -12.84
CA PRO A 24 4.77 32.92 -13.86
C PRO A 24 5.65 32.94 -15.13
N PRO A 25 6.03 34.10 -15.71
CA PRO A 25 6.95 34.14 -16.85
C PRO A 25 8.33 33.56 -16.55
N SER A 26 8.92 33.90 -15.40
CA SER A 26 10.25 33.39 -15.00
C SER A 26 10.23 31.89 -14.75
N ARG A 27 9.15 31.36 -14.16
CA ARG A 27 8.97 29.91 -14.00
C ARG A 27 8.82 29.19 -15.34
N ALA A 28 8.04 29.75 -16.26
CA ALA A 28 7.89 29.19 -17.60
C ALA A 28 9.24 29.15 -18.34
N LEU A 29 10.01 30.23 -18.28
CA LEU A 29 11.36 30.26 -18.83
C LEU A 29 12.27 29.23 -18.16
N ALA A 30 12.26 29.14 -16.82
CA ALA A 30 13.09 28.15 -16.10
C ALA A 30 12.78 26.70 -16.52
N ARG A 31 11.50 26.36 -16.71
CA ARG A 31 11.09 25.04 -17.20
C ARG A 31 11.58 24.78 -18.63
N LEU A 32 11.44 25.75 -19.53
CA LEU A 32 11.97 25.66 -20.89
C LEU A 32 13.50 25.47 -20.92
N LEU A 33 14.22 26.09 -20.00
CA LEU A 33 15.68 25.91 -19.87
C LEU A 33 16.03 24.54 -19.29
N GLU A 34 15.24 24.03 -18.34
CA GLU A 34 15.40 22.69 -17.74
C GLU A 34 15.18 21.57 -18.79
N GLU A 35 14.27 21.78 -19.73
CA GLU A 35 13.96 20.83 -20.81
C GLU A 35 15.02 20.79 -21.93
N ARG A 36 15.96 21.74 -21.96
CA ARG A 36 17.05 21.81 -22.97
C ARG A 36 18.35 21.22 -22.42
N PRO A 37 18.75 19.99 -22.81
CA PRO A 37 19.88 19.29 -22.19
C PRO A 37 21.17 20.12 -22.18
N GLY A 38 21.57 20.70 -23.31
CA GLY A 38 22.80 21.49 -23.40
C GLY A 38 22.82 22.74 -22.51
N VAL A 39 21.67 23.40 -22.31
CA VAL A 39 21.56 24.59 -21.46
C VAL A 39 21.54 24.20 -19.99
N ARG A 40 20.74 23.20 -19.64
CA ARG A 40 20.67 22.64 -18.29
C ARG A 40 22.05 22.20 -17.82
N ASP A 41 22.75 21.40 -18.62
CA ASP A 41 24.07 20.85 -18.26
C ASP A 41 25.12 21.97 -18.08
N ALA A 42 25.04 23.05 -18.88
CA ALA A 42 25.89 24.23 -18.71
C ALA A 42 25.59 25.01 -17.43
N LEU A 43 24.31 25.19 -17.07
CA LEU A 43 23.90 25.84 -15.82
C LEU A 43 24.30 25.00 -14.59
N GLU A 44 24.20 23.68 -14.68
CA GLU A 44 24.63 22.76 -13.64
C GLU A 44 26.14 22.79 -13.42
N LYS A 45 26.95 22.77 -14.50
CA LYS A 45 28.41 22.91 -14.42
C LYS A 45 28.85 24.22 -13.75
N ARG A 46 28.02 25.27 -13.82
CA ARG A 46 28.24 26.56 -13.15
C ARG A 46 27.67 26.63 -11.73
N GLY A 47 27.09 25.54 -11.21
CA GLY A 47 26.52 25.50 -9.86
C GLY A 47 25.12 26.11 -9.73
N HIS A 48 24.43 26.39 -10.84
CA HIS A 48 23.09 27.00 -10.84
C HIS A 48 21.93 26.00 -11.00
N GLY A 49 22.22 24.70 -11.04
CA GLY A 49 21.20 23.65 -11.22
C GLY A 49 20.10 23.66 -10.16
N GLU A 50 20.47 23.76 -8.89
CA GLU A 50 19.50 23.81 -7.77
C GLU A 50 18.59 25.03 -7.88
N LEU A 51 19.16 26.20 -8.18
CA LEU A 51 18.39 27.43 -8.34
C LEU A 51 17.40 27.33 -9.51
N LEU A 52 17.85 26.80 -10.65
CA LEU A 52 16.99 26.58 -11.82
C LEU A 52 15.80 25.69 -11.47
N ARG A 53 16.05 24.52 -10.85
CA ARG A 53 15.00 23.58 -10.42
C ARG A 53 14.03 24.22 -9.42
N ARG A 54 14.56 24.98 -8.46
CA ARG A 54 13.76 25.66 -7.45
C ARG A 54 12.81 26.67 -8.08
N ILE A 55 13.27 27.46 -9.05
CA ILE A 55 12.42 28.37 -9.83
C ILE A 55 11.44 27.58 -10.69
N ALA A 56 11.89 26.52 -11.37
CA ALA A 56 11.06 25.69 -12.25
C ALA A 56 9.93 24.94 -11.52
N SER A 57 10.00 24.79 -10.19
CA SER A 57 8.96 24.16 -9.34
C SER A 57 7.54 24.67 -9.61
N GLU A 58 6.54 23.94 -9.10
CA GLU A 58 5.13 24.33 -9.23
C GLU A 58 4.90 25.70 -8.62
N ALA A 59 4.08 26.52 -9.30
CA ALA A 59 3.50 27.69 -8.67
C ALA A 59 2.45 27.19 -7.68
N LEU A 60 2.67 27.48 -6.39
CA LEU A 60 1.72 27.17 -5.33
C LEU A 60 0.53 28.15 -5.36
N PRO A 61 -0.61 27.78 -4.76
CA PRO A 61 -1.69 28.73 -4.49
C PRO A 61 -1.19 29.97 -3.74
N ALA A 62 -1.89 31.09 -3.88
CA ALA A 62 -1.55 32.31 -3.15
C ALA A 62 -1.49 32.05 -1.64
N GLY A 63 -0.49 32.62 -0.98
CA GLY A 63 -0.25 32.43 0.46
C GLY A 63 0.38 31.09 0.84
N HIS A 64 0.67 30.19 -0.10
CA HIS A 64 1.33 28.91 0.22
C HIS A 64 2.84 28.95 -0.08
N HIS A 65 3.60 28.24 0.74
CA HIS A 65 5.05 28.17 0.69
C HIS A 65 5.56 26.75 0.89
N TYR A 66 6.78 26.50 0.41
CA TYR A 66 7.53 25.30 0.74
C TYR A 66 8.34 25.54 2.02
N ALA A 67 8.28 24.59 2.94
CA ALA A 67 9.11 24.53 4.12
C ALA A 67 10.07 23.34 4.08
N ARG A 68 11.25 23.56 4.66
CA ARG A 68 12.30 22.57 4.90
C ARG A 68 12.66 22.59 6.38
N LEU A 69 12.43 21.47 7.06
CA LEU A 69 12.68 21.27 8.48
C LEU A 69 13.89 20.36 8.66
N THR A 70 14.92 20.85 9.36
CA THR A 70 16.12 20.08 9.70
C THR A 70 16.19 19.89 11.22
N LEU A 71 16.21 18.63 11.70
CA LEU A 71 16.32 18.31 13.12
C LEU A 71 17.78 18.05 13.52
N LYS A 72 18.28 18.80 14.51
CA LYS A 72 19.63 18.70 15.04
C LYS A 72 19.65 17.86 16.32
N GLY A 73 20.67 17.01 16.46
CA GLY A 73 20.78 16.13 17.63
C GLY A 73 19.62 15.13 17.72
N TRP A 74 19.06 14.71 16.58
CA TRP A 74 17.91 13.82 16.49
C TRP A 74 18.15 12.45 17.15
N ALA A 75 19.40 12.01 17.29
CA ALA A 75 19.75 10.67 17.78
C ALA A 75 19.16 10.36 19.17
N LYS A 76 19.13 11.34 20.08
CA LYS A 76 18.54 11.17 21.43
C LYS A 76 17.01 11.06 21.43
N HIS A 77 16.38 11.40 20.31
CA HIS A 77 14.93 11.36 20.12
C HIS A 77 14.52 10.29 19.10
N ARG A 78 15.40 9.34 18.76
CA ARG A 78 15.10 8.28 17.80
C ARG A 78 13.88 7.48 18.26
N GLY A 79 12.92 7.29 17.35
CA GLY A 79 11.66 6.61 17.64
C GLY A 79 10.57 7.51 18.25
N ALA A 80 10.89 8.74 18.67
CA ALA A 80 9.90 9.70 19.11
C ALA A 80 9.13 10.28 17.92
N ASP A 81 7.87 10.59 18.16
CA ASP A 81 7.02 11.30 17.20
C ASP A 81 7.18 12.82 17.42
N PHE A 82 7.05 13.60 16.36
CA PHE A 82 7.01 15.06 16.43
C PHE A 82 5.96 15.61 15.46
N ARG A 83 5.48 16.81 15.76
CA ARG A 83 4.57 17.60 14.94
C ARG A 83 5.14 19.01 14.79
N LEU A 84 5.12 19.51 13.56
CA LEU A 84 5.33 20.89 13.20
C LEU A 84 3.98 21.60 13.24
N LEU A 85 3.89 22.61 14.10
CA LEU A 85 2.70 23.41 14.32
C LEU A 85 2.88 24.77 13.65
N GLU A 86 1.92 25.21 12.86
CA GLU A 86 1.76 26.57 12.34
C GLU A 86 0.67 27.27 13.14
N ARG A 87 1.03 28.23 13.99
CA ARG A 87 0.08 28.97 14.86
C ARG A 87 -0.83 28.05 15.69
N GLY A 88 -0.31 26.90 16.13
CA GLY A 88 -1.03 25.90 16.92
C GLY A 88 -1.63 24.76 16.09
N GLU A 89 -1.72 24.88 14.77
CA GLU A 89 -2.28 23.85 13.89
C GLU A 89 -1.19 22.94 13.32
N VAL A 90 -1.42 21.63 13.32
CA VAL A 90 -0.44 20.65 12.81
C VAL A 90 -0.40 20.69 11.27
N VAL A 91 0.73 21.13 10.72
CA VAL A 91 0.98 21.16 9.26
C VAL A 91 1.83 20.00 8.77
N TYR A 92 2.57 19.34 9.66
CA TYR A 92 3.33 18.13 9.34
C TYR A 92 3.67 17.35 10.61
N GLY A 93 3.82 16.04 10.52
CA GLY A 93 4.34 15.22 11.61
C GLY A 93 4.94 13.92 11.11
N ASN A 94 5.91 13.37 11.87
CA ASN A 94 6.56 12.11 11.56
C ASN A 94 7.22 11.50 12.81
N ARG A 95 7.64 10.24 12.70
CA ARG A 95 8.52 9.58 13.67
C ARG A 95 9.98 9.79 13.29
N ILE A 96 10.82 10.13 14.26
CA ILE A 96 12.25 10.33 14.05
C ILE A 96 12.92 8.98 13.74
N GLN A 97 13.38 8.84 12.50
CA GLN A 97 14.16 7.71 12.03
C GLN A 97 15.58 8.16 11.70
N ALA A 98 16.54 7.23 11.75
CA ALA A 98 17.92 7.55 11.44
C ALA A 98 18.05 7.89 9.94
N PRO A 99 18.57 9.09 9.59
CA PRO A 99 18.92 9.40 8.21
C PRO A 99 20.14 8.55 7.80
N PRO A 100 20.53 8.56 6.51
CA PRO A 100 21.75 7.86 6.10
C PRO A 100 22.98 8.34 6.88
N PRO A 101 24.06 7.54 6.95
CA PRO A 101 25.29 7.91 7.63
C PRO A 101 25.93 9.18 7.05
N GLY A 102 26.29 10.12 7.93
CA GLY A 102 26.97 11.38 7.58
C GLY A 102 26.05 12.54 7.17
N THR A 103 24.77 12.49 7.55
CA THR A 103 23.73 13.32 6.91
C THR A 103 22.73 13.90 7.92
N PRO A 104 22.21 15.12 7.70
CA PRO A 104 21.20 15.70 8.60
C PRO A 104 19.84 15.02 8.40
N LEU A 105 19.06 14.92 9.49
CA LEU A 105 17.65 14.52 9.42
C LEU A 105 16.83 15.71 8.92
N GLU A 106 16.34 15.62 7.68
CA GLU A 106 15.69 16.73 6.99
C GLU A 106 14.42 16.28 6.26
N TYR A 107 13.35 17.05 6.46
CA TYR A 107 12.06 16.91 5.80
C TYR A 107 11.86 18.12 4.88
N ARG A 108 11.44 17.88 3.64
CA ARG A 108 11.40 18.89 2.56
C ARG A 108 10.02 18.95 1.94
N ASN A 109 9.70 20.12 1.39
CA ASN A 109 8.45 20.36 0.65
C ASN A 109 7.21 20.13 1.52
N ILE A 110 7.31 20.47 2.81
CA ILE A 110 6.14 20.65 3.66
C ILE A 110 5.41 21.89 3.14
N LEU A 111 4.11 21.78 2.86
CA LEU A 111 3.31 22.92 2.44
C LEU A 111 2.82 23.67 3.69
N VAL A 112 3.05 24.98 3.72
CA VAL A 112 2.70 25.87 4.84
C VAL A 112 2.11 27.17 4.34
N THR A 113 1.37 27.90 5.19
CA THR A 113 0.66 29.14 4.80
C THR A 113 1.35 30.43 5.25
N SER A 114 2.34 30.33 6.13
CA SER A 114 3.16 31.43 6.61
C SER A 114 4.55 31.38 6.00
N SER A 115 5.08 32.57 5.73
CA SER A 115 6.47 32.76 5.30
C SER A 115 7.41 33.10 6.46
N ASP A 116 6.88 33.30 7.68
CA ASP A 116 7.64 33.68 8.86
C ASP A 116 7.94 32.45 9.74
N PRO A 117 9.21 32.02 9.88
CA PRO A 117 9.58 30.91 10.74
C PRO A 117 9.15 31.07 12.21
N ALA A 118 8.89 32.28 12.70
CA ALA A 118 8.40 32.52 14.07
C ALA A 118 6.97 32.03 14.32
N ASP A 119 6.18 31.81 13.27
CA ASP A 119 4.83 31.26 13.36
C ASP A 119 4.83 29.75 13.65
N PHE A 120 6.01 29.12 13.68
CA PHE A 120 6.16 27.67 13.75
C PHE A 120 6.79 27.19 15.05
N THR A 121 6.26 26.09 15.57
CA THR A 121 6.83 25.39 16.73
C THR A 121 6.90 23.88 16.48
N LEU A 122 7.82 23.21 17.19
CA LEU A 122 7.82 21.76 17.32
C LEU A 122 7.31 21.39 18.70
N ASP A 123 6.40 20.42 18.76
CA ASP A 123 5.91 19.87 20.03
C ASP A 123 6.91 18.93 20.72
N LEU A 124 8.02 18.62 20.04
CA LEU A 124 9.15 17.88 20.57
C LEU A 124 10.30 18.86 20.88
N PRO A 125 10.93 18.81 22.08
CA PRO A 125 12.01 19.72 22.47
C PRO A 125 13.35 19.36 21.81
N VAL A 126 13.38 19.37 20.47
CA VAL A 126 14.54 19.13 19.63
C VAL A 126 15.00 20.43 18.97
N LYS A 127 16.31 20.66 18.95
CA LYS A 127 16.89 21.79 18.21
C LYS A 127 16.60 21.60 16.72
N HIS A 128 16.12 22.63 16.05
CA HIS A 128 15.75 22.54 14.64
C HIS A 128 16.11 23.79 13.85
N GLN A 129 16.06 23.67 12.53
CA GLN A 129 16.12 24.79 11.58
C GLN A 129 14.95 24.69 10.62
N LEU A 130 14.24 25.79 10.42
CA LEU A 130 13.14 25.89 9.47
C LEU A 130 13.51 26.91 8.38
N HIS A 131 13.46 26.47 7.12
CA HIS A 131 13.65 27.33 5.96
C HIS A 131 12.36 27.35 5.14
N ILE A 132 11.84 28.55 4.87
CA ILE A 132 10.61 28.73 4.10
C ILE A 132 10.91 29.49 2.81
N GLY A 133 10.32 29.07 1.69
CA GLY A 133 10.52 29.73 0.41
C GLY A 133 9.49 29.39 -0.66
N ALA A 134 9.58 30.10 -1.79
CA ALA A 134 8.61 30.04 -2.88
C ALA A 134 8.84 28.88 -3.87
N GLY A 135 9.95 28.15 -3.75
CA GLY A 135 10.26 27.01 -4.63
C GLY A 135 10.68 25.77 -3.86
N ALA A 136 10.37 24.61 -4.44
CA ALA A 136 10.62 23.30 -3.87
C ALA A 136 12.11 23.05 -3.59
N PHE A 137 12.38 22.32 -2.51
CA PHE A 137 13.71 21.92 -2.09
C PHE A 137 14.10 20.55 -2.67
N SER A 138 15.34 20.42 -3.12
CA SER A 138 15.96 19.17 -3.59
C SER A 138 17.17 18.80 -2.70
N THR A 139 17.77 17.64 -2.95
CA THR A 139 19.05 17.23 -2.34
C THR A 139 20.14 17.10 -3.40
N PRO A 140 21.42 17.29 -3.03
CA PRO A 140 22.54 16.95 -3.91
C PRO A 140 22.49 15.48 -4.37
N GLU A 141 22.01 14.56 -3.53
CA GLU A 141 21.88 13.15 -3.86
C GLU A 141 20.76 12.87 -4.88
N GLN A 142 19.61 13.56 -4.75
CA GLN A 142 18.56 13.51 -5.76
C GLN A 142 19.06 14.06 -7.09
N ASP A 143 19.76 15.21 -7.05
CA ASP A 143 20.30 15.83 -8.25
C ASP A 143 21.36 14.94 -8.92
N ALA A 144 22.19 14.24 -8.14
CA ALA A 144 23.12 13.25 -8.65
C ALA A 144 22.40 12.03 -9.25
N TYR A 145 21.31 11.57 -8.64
CA TYR A 145 20.47 10.50 -9.16
C TYR A 145 19.82 10.90 -10.48
N ASP A 146 19.20 12.09 -10.54
CA ASP A 146 18.51 12.58 -11.73
C ASP A 146 19.46 12.70 -12.92
N ARG A 147 20.69 13.17 -12.70
CA ARG A 147 21.73 13.20 -13.74
C ARG A 147 22.15 11.81 -14.19
N LYS A 148 22.42 10.91 -13.23
CA LYS A 148 22.87 9.54 -13.51
C LYS A 148 21.85 8.76 -14.34
N TYR A 149 20.57 8.96 -14.10
CA TYR A 149 19.48 8.20 -14.71
C TYR A 149 18.68 9.01 -15.74
N HIS A 150 19.18 10.18 -16.16
CA HIS A 150 18.52 11.07 -17.13
C HIS A 150 17.04 11.28 -16.79
N VAL A 151 16.77 11.69 -15.55
CA VAL A 151 15.42 12.00 -15.10
C VAL A 151 15.05 13.37 -15.64
N HIS A 152 13.94 13.41 -16.36
CA HIS A 152 13.41 14.62 -16.95
C HIS A 152 12.08 14.98 -16.31
N ARG A 153 11.83 16.28 -16.21
CA ARG A 153 10.53 16.81 -15.85
C ARG A 153 9.81 17.23 -17.14
N ARG A 154 8.63 16.67 -17.39
CA ARG A 154 7.76 17.07 -18.50
C ARG A 154 6.31 17.09 -18.02
N ASP A 155 5.59 18.18 -18.25
CA ASP A 155 4.20 18.36 -17.82
C ASP A 155 3.93 18.12 -16.31
N GLY A 156 4.96 18.34 -15.47
CA GLY A 156 4.89 18.05 -14.04
C GLY A 156 5.05 16.56 -13.69
N LEU A 157 5.53 15.73 -14.61
CA LEU A 157 5.91 14.36 -14.34
C LEU A 157 7.43 14.25 -14.35
N PHE A 158 7.97 13.58 -13.34
CA PHE A 158 9.38 13.24 -13.29
C PHE A 158 9.53 11.80 -13.77
N SER A 159 10.29 11.59 -14.84
CA SER A 159 10.45 10.26 -15.40
C SER A 159 11.82 10.07 -16.05
N SER A 160 12.30 8.82 -16.03
CA SER A 160 13.42 8.35 -16.85
C SER A 160 12.90 7.41 -17.92
N VAL A 161 13.48 7.48 -19.12
CA VAL A 161 13.14 6.62 -20.26
C VAL A 161 14.41 5.89 -20.70
N ARG A 162 14.35 4.56 -20.87
CA ARG A 162 15.50 3.70 -21.18
C ARG A 162 15.09 2.48 -22.03
N GLY A 163 16.07 1.70 -22.50
CA GLY A 163 15.86 0.58 -23.42
C GLY A 163 15.73 1.05 -24.86
N ASN A 164 14.92 0.34 -25.64
CA ASN A 164 14.70 0.69 -27.04
C ASN A 164 13.79 1.92 -27.20
N THR A 165 14.39 3.07 -27.43
CA THR A 165 13.67 4.36 -27.60
C THR A 165 13.35 4.70 -29.05
N THR A 166 13.72 3.83 -29.99
CA THR A 166 13.56 4.06 -31.43
C THR A 166 12.39 3.26 -31.98
N ASN A 167 12.42 1.94 -31.83
CA ASN A 167 11.39 1.02 -32.35
C ASN A 167 11.10 -0.12 -31.34
N PRO A 168 10.57 0.20 -30.15
CA PRO A 168 10.16 -0.79 -29.17
C PRO A 168 8.90 -1.56 -29.62
N ALA A 169 8.88 -2.86 -29.36
CA ALA A 169 7.68 -3.69 -29.50
C ALA A 169 6.79 -3.65 -28.26
N ARG A 170 7.37 -3.35 -27.08
CA ARG A 170 6.69 -3.42 -25.78
C ARG A 170 6.97 -2.19 -24.93
N LEU A 171 6.09 -1.92 -23.98
CA LEU A 171 6.22 -0.84 -23.01
C LEU A 171 6.17 -1.37 -21.57
N LEU A 172 7.25 -1.17 -20.82
CA LEU A 172 7.33 -1.43 -19.39
C LEU A 172 7.22 -0.11 -18.62
N VAL A 173 6.14 0.05 -17.85
CA VAL A 173 5.91 1.21 -17.01
C VAL A 173 6.12 0.84 -15.54
N THR A 174 6.87 1.65 -14.81
CA THR A 174 7.06 1.44 -13.37
C THR A 174 6.83 2.70 -12.55
N PHE A 175 6.42 2.45 -11.30
CA PHE A 175 6.25 3.47 -10.28
C PHE A 175 7.14 3.18 -9.07
N PRO A 176 7.44 4.21 -8.26
CA PRO A 176 8.39 4.03 -7.19
C PRO A 176 7.73 3.63 -5.85
N GLY A 177 8.41 2.77 -5.09
CA GLY A 177 8.06 2.46 -3.71
C GLY A 177 8.54 3.53 -2.73
N PHE A 178 8.16 3.43 -1.44
CA PHE A 178 8.72 4.33 -0.42
C PHE A 178 10.26 4.25 -0.40
N PRO A 179 10.95 5.40 -0.30
CA PRO A 179 12.38 5.39 -0.05
C PRO A 179 12.63 4.60 1.25
N PRO A 180 13.73 3.83 1.33
CA PRO A 180 14.26 3.40 2.61
C PRO A 180 14.29 4.58 3.59
N ALA A 181 14.04 4.33 4.87
CA ALA A 181 14.09 5.34 5.94
C ALA A 181 15.34 6.23 5.90
N ASN A 182 16.44 5.68 5.36
CA ASN A 182 17.73 6.31 5.21
C ASN A 182 18.09 6.69 3.75
N SER A 183 17.14 6.79 2.81
CA SER A 183 17.43 7.21 1.44
C SER A 183 17.27 8.73 1.29
N ARG A 184 18.21 9.36 0.57
CA ARG A 184 18.13 10.78 0.18
C ARG A 184 17.66 11.00 -1.25
N VAL A 185 17.49 9.92 -2.00
CA VAL A 185 16.82 9.93 -3.29
C VAL A 185 15.36 9.65 -3.01
N SER A 186 14.53 10.61 -3.40
CA SER A 186 13.09 10.49 -3.43
C SER A 186 12.76 9.37 -4.42
N TYR A 187 12.32 8.22 -3.90
CA TYR A 187 11.56 7.23 -4.67
C TYR A 187 12.34 6.61 -5.85
N ALA A 188 13.54 6.07 -5.60
CA ALA A 188 14.29 5.30 -6.60
C ALA A 188 13.63 3.93 -6.87
N VAL A 189 13.49 3.55 -8.14
CA VAL A 189 12.96 2.24 -8.51
C VAL A 189 14.06 1.18 -8.36
N SER A 190 14.06 0.48 -7.21
CA SER A 190 15.14 -0.45 -6.83
C SER A 190 15.13 -1.77 -7.60
N TYR A 191 13.95 -2.32 -7.88
CA TYR A 191 13.76 -3.64 -8.51
C TYR A 191 14.31 -3.73 -9.93
N LEU A 192 14.47 -2.60 -10.61
CA LEU A 192 14.68 -2.55 -12.07
C LEU A 192 16.08 -2.12 -12.48
N LYS A 193 16.94 -1.83 -11.50
CA LYS A 193 18.39 -1.72 -11.73
C LYS A 193 19.00 -3.04 -12.23
N ALA A 194 18.29 -4.16 -12.05
CA ALA A 194 18.72 -5.49 -12.48
C ALA A 194 18.37 -5.80 -13.94
N LEU A 195 17.51 -5.03 -14.60
CA LEU A 195 17.28 -5.17 -16.03
C LEU A 195 18.46 -4.55 -16.79
N THR A 196 19.05 -5.29 -17.71
CA THR A 196 20.15 -4.82 -18.56
C THR A 196 19.62 -4.10 -19.81
N GLU A 197 20.49 -3.46 -20.60
CA GLU A 197 20.08 -2.94 -21.91
C GLU A 197 19.74 -4.08 -22.89
N GLU A 198 20.37 -5.25 -22.72
CA GLU A 198 20.06 -6.46 -23.48
C GLU A 198 18.65 -6.98 -23.15
N ASP A 199 18.28 -7.03 -21.86
CA ASP A 199 16.91 -7.38 -21.44
C ASP A 199 15.86 -6.45 -22.09
N LEU A 200 16.24 -5.20 -22.39
CA LEU A 200 15.38 -4.15 -22.93
C LEU A 200 15.55 -3.89 -24.43
N ALA A 201 16.22 -4.79 -25.17
CA ALA A 201 16.53 -4.60 -26.59
C ALA A 201 15.30 -4.31 -27.47
N ASP A 202 14.14 -4.89 -27.13
CA ASP A 202 12.85 -4.69 -27.82
C ASP A 202 11.81 -3.94 -26.98
N THR A 203 12.21 -3.43 -25.81
CA THR A 203 11.27 -2.86 -24.84
C THR A 203 11.65 -1.44 -24.49
N LEU A 204 10.67 -0.53 -24.58
CA LEU A 204 10.77 0.80 -24.01
C LEU A 204 10.39 0.73 -22.54
N MET A 205 11.21 1.29 -21.68
CA MET A 205 10.94 1.34 -20.26
C MET A 205 10.82 2.78 -19.77
N VAL A 206 9.75 3.05 -19.00
CA VAL A 206 9.48 4.37 -18.41
C VAL A 206 9.40 4.23 -16.89
N CYS A 207 10.26 4.95 -16.19
CA CYS A 207 10.32 4.97 -14.74
C CYS A 207 9.84 6.31 -14.21
N PHE A 208 8.63 6.36 -13.65
CA PHE A 208 8.12 7.55 -12.99
C PHE A 208 8.72 7.73 -11.59
N GLN A 209 8.78 8.99 -11.15
CA GLN A 209 9.11 9.38 -9.78
C GLN A 209 7.99 10.21 -9.16
N ASP A 210 7.80 10.04 -7.87
CA ASP A 210 6.84 10.80 -7.07
C ASP A 210 7.58 11.79 -6.17
N ARG A 211 7.86 12.97 -6.70
CA ARG A 211 8.64 14.03 -6.03
C ARG A 211 7.78 15.01 -5.23
N TYR A 212 6.51 14.70 -5.03
CA TYR A 212 5.51 15.63 -4.50
C TYR A 212 5.27 15.45 -3.00
N GLY A 213 5.18 16.56 -2.27
CA GLY A 213 5.14 16.54 -0.82
C GLY A 213 6.39 15.94 -0.18
N VAL A 214 6.28 15.62 1.12
CA VAL A 214 7.39 15.07 1.90
C VAL A 214 7.60 13.58 1.64
N SER A 215 6.50 12.86 1.42
CA SER A 215 6.47 11.40 1.31
C SER A 215 5.92 10.90 -0.05
N GLY A 216 5.89 11.77 -1.05
CA GLY A 216 5.26 11.50 -2.35
C GLY A 216 3.73 11.40 -2.23
N THR A 217 2.98 11.93 -3.19
CA THR A 217 1.51 12.01 -3.16
C THR A 217 0.83 10.81 -3.83
N TYR A 218 1.53 9.67 -3.95
CA TYR A 218 1.07 8.51 -4.73
C TYR A 218 0.75 8.88 -6.19
N MET A 219 1.43 9.91 -6.69
CA MET A 219 1.15 10.51 -8.01
C MET A 219 -0.33 10.86 -8.20
N VAL A 220 -1.05 11.21 -7.13
CA VAL A 220 -2.43 11.69 -7.21
C VAL A 220 -2.47 13.15 -7.61
N HIS A 221 -1.64 13.99 -6.98
CA HIS A 221 -1.54 15.42 -7.29
C HIS A 221 -0.13 15.96 -7.10
N ASP A 222 0.17 17.12 -7.70
CA ASP A 222 1.42 17.85 -7.46
C ASP A 222 1.38 18.68 -6.16
N ASN A 223 2.48 19.39 -5.86
CA ASN A 223 2.57 20.29 -4.70
C ASN A 223 1.54 21.44 -4.72
N ALA A 224 0.94 21.74 -5.86
CA ALA A 224 -0.09 22.77 -6.00
C ALA A 224 -1.51 22.20 -5.97
N GLY A 225 -1.67 20.90 -5.63
CA GLY A 225 -2.95 20.23 -5.57
C GLY A 225 -3.55 19.86 -6.92
N ARG A 226 -2.79 20.00 -8.02
CA ARG A 226 -3.30 19.65 -9.36
C ARG A 226 -3.16 18.16 -9.61
N LEU A 227 -4.23 17.53 -10.07
CA LEU A 227 -4.28 16.10 -10.36
C LEU A 227 -3.22 15.67 -11.38
N LEU A 228 -2.60 14.50 -11.12
CA LEU A 228 -1.55 13.91 -11.93
C LEU A 228 -1.99 12.65 -12.69
N ALA A 229 -3.00 11.93 -12.22
CA ALA A 229 -3.43 10.65 -12.81
C ALA A 229 -3.62 10.72 -14.34
N GLY A 230 -4.41 11.69 -14.83
CA GLY A 230 -4.63 11.87 -16.28
C GLY A 230 -3.38 12.29 -17.05
N ARG A 231 -2.40 12.95 -16.40
CA ARG A 231 -1.12 13.29 -17.02
C ARG A 231 -0.23 12.06 -17.15
N VAL A 232 -0.21 11.21 -16.12
CA VAL A 232 0.55 9.94 -16.13
C VAL A 232 0.05 9.05 -17.26
N THR A 233 -1.25 8.82 -17.35
CA THR A 233 -1.85 7.99 -18.40
C THR A 233 -1.73 8.65 -19.78
N GLY A 234 -1.86 9.98 -19.85
CA GLY A 234 -1.57 10.75 -21.07
C GLY A 234 -0.13 10.57 -21.58
N ALA A 235 0.86 10.54 -20.69
CA ALA A 235 2.25 10.32 -21.05
C ALA A 235 2.50 8.89 -21.56
N ILE A 236 1.88 7.88 -20.91
CA ILE A 236 1.97 6.48 -21.32
C ILE A 236 1.33 6.28 -22.71
N THR A 237 0.09 6.74 -22.88
CA THR A 237 -0.65 6.63 -24.15
C THR A 237 0.00 7.42 -25.29
N ALA A 238 0.69 8.53 -25.00
CA ALA A 238 1.49 9.24 -25.99
C ALA A 238 2.68 8.40 -26.49
N LEU A 239 3.34 7.65 -25.61
CA LEU A 239 4.42 6.74 -26.00
C LEU A 239 3.90 5.54 -26.78
N MET A 240 2.78 4.95 -26.35
CA MET A 240 2.12 3.87 -27.10
C MET A 240 1.79 4.30 -28.53
N ARG A 241 1.10 5.45 -28.68
CA ARG A 241 0.76 6.00 -30.01
C ARG A 241 1.99 6.32 -30.86
N ARG A 242 3.04 6.88 -30.25
CA ARG A 242 4.28 7.23 -30.97
C ARG A 242 4.95 6.00 -31.58
N HIS A 243 4.91 4.86 -30.88
CA HIS A 243 5.64 3.65 -31.27
C HIS A 243 4.72 2.53 -31.82
N GLY A 244 3.41 2.75 -31.89
CA GLY A 244 2.46 1.74 -32.36
C GLY A 244 2.30 0.54 -31.40
N ILE A 245 2.52 0.73 -30.11
CA ILE A 245 2.43 -0.34 -29.10
C ILE A 245 0.97 -0.53 -28.70
N ALA A 246 0.47 -1.76 -28.82
CA ALA A 246 -0.87 -2.13 -28.38
C ALA A 246 -0.96 -2.22 -26.84
N GLU A 247 -2.15 -2.12 -26.27
CA GLU A 247 -2.31 -2.09 -24.81
C GLU A 247 -1.95 -3.41 -24.14
N GLU A 248 -2.17 -4.53 -24.83
CA GLU A 248 -1.76 -5.87 -24.42
C GLU A 248 -0.25 -6.07 -24.33
N ASP A 249 0.52 -5.21 -25.01
CA ASP A 249 1.99 -5.14 -25.01
C ASP A 249 2.52 -4.09 -24.00
N VAL A 250 1.68 -3.69 -23.06
CA VAL A 250 2.04 -2.85 -21.91
C VAL A 250 2.06 -3.67 -20.63
N LEU A 251 3.15 -3.54 -19.86
CA LEU A 251 3.24 -4.06 -18.49
C LEU A 251 3.39 -2.89 -17.52
N VAL A 252 2.50 -2.86 -16.53
CA VAL A 252 2.55 -1.90 -15.42
C VAL A 252 3.03 -2.62 -14.17
N PHE A 253 4.12 -2.13 -13.59
CA PHE A 253 4.77 -2.72 -12.42
C PHE A 253 4.91 -1.73 -11.27
N GLY A 254 4.80 -2.25 -10.05
CA GLY A 254 5.27 -1.54 -8.87
C GLY A 254 5.37 -2.44 -7.65
N ALA A 255 6.02 -1.89 -6.61
CA ALA A 255 6.13 -2.53 -5.31
C ALA A 255 5.78 -1.55 -4.17
N SER A 256 5.07 -2.03 -3.15
CA SER A 256 4.56 -1.23 -2.05
C SER A 256 3.75 -0.06 -2.61
N LYS A 257 4.12 1.18 -2.26
CA LYS A 257 3.55 2.40 -2.85
C LYS A 257 3.46 2.37 -4.37
N GLY A 258 4.50 1.88 -5.05
CA GLY A 258 4.53 1.80 -6.51
C GLY A 258 3.46 0.85 -7.07
N ALA A 259 3.15 -0.24 -6.35
CA ALA A 259 2.10 -1.17 -6.76
C ALA A 259 0.71 -0.55 -6.64
N SER A 260 0.49 0.29 -5.62
CA SER A 260 -0.74 1.08 -5.48
C SER A 260 -0.91 2.08 -6.63
N ILE A 261 0.16 2.78 -7.02
CA ILE A 261 0.16 3.69 -8.16
C ILE A 261 -0.07 2.93 -9.48
N ALA A 262 0.56 1.76 -9.63
CA ALA A 262 0.36 0.87 -10.78
C ALA A 262 -1.12 0.47 -10.91
N ALA A 263 -1.73 0.01 -9.82
CA ALA A 263 -3.14 -0.34 -9.79
C ALA A 263 -4.05 0.86 -10.13
N MET A 264 -3.77 2.05 -9.61
CA MET A 264 -4.51 3.28 -9.96
C MET A 264 -4.34 3.68 -11.43
N THR A 265 -3.13 3.57 -11.97
CA THR A 265 -2.85 3.92 -13.37
C THR A 265 -3.49 2.93 -14.34
N ALA A 266 -3.52 1.64 -13.97
CA ALA A 266 -4.09 0.58 -14.80
C ALA A 266 -5.59 0.76 -15.07
N ARG A 267 -6.30 1.62 -14.32
CA ARG A 267 -7.71 1.93 -14.56
C ARG A 267 -7.95 2.29 -16.03
N ASP A 268 -7.05 3.12 -16.56
CA ASP A 268 -7.14 3.69 -17.90
C ASP A 268 -6.38 2.85 -18.95
N LEU A 269 -5.96 1.62 -18.58
CA LEU A 269 -5.21 0.65 -19.42
C LEU A 269 -5.71 -0.80 -19.19
N PRO A 270 -6.98 -1.14 -19.51
CA PRO A 270 -7.59 -2.45 -19.21
C PRO A 270 -6.88 -3.71 -19.76
N GLY A 271 -6.24 -3.64 -20.92
CA GLY A 271 -5.50 -4.72 -21.58
C GLY A 271 -4.06 -4.93 -21.06
N ALA A 272 -3.53 -3.96 -20.32
CA ALA A 272 -2.17 -4.00 -19.79
C ALA A 272 -2.03 -5.09 -18.73
N ARG A 273 -0.89 -5.79 -18.76
CA ARG A 273 -0.52 -6.75 -17.70
C ARG A 273 -0.07 -5.99 -16.46
N GLN A 274 -0.43 -6.49 -15.28
CA GLN A 274 -0.04 -5.92 -14.00
C GLN A 274 0.84 -6.86 -13.20
N VAL A 275 1.93 -6.34 -12.63
CA VAL A 275 2.75 -7.04 -11.64
C VAL A 275 2.76 -6.19 -10.37
N LEU A 276 1.98 -6.61 -9.37
CA LEU A 276 1.70 -5.83 -8.17
C LEU A 276 2.33 -6.52 -6.95
N VAL A 277 3.36 -5.90 -6.39
CA VAL A 277 4.09 -6.45 -5.23
C VAL A 277 3.71 -5.73 -3.95
N ALA A 278 2.98 -6.39 -3.07
CA ALA A 278 2.51 -5.86 -1.79
C ALA A 278 1.89 -4.44 -1.89
N PRO A 279 0.88 -4.20 -2.77
CA PRO A 279 0.24 -2.88 -2.85
C PRO A 279 -0.44 -2.51 -1.53
N GLN A 280 -0.69 -1.22 -1.31
CA GLN A 280 -1.60 -0.76 -0.25
C GLN A 280 -3.00 -0.68 -0.83
N MET A 281 -3.89 -1.60 -0.44
CA MET A 281 -5.24 -1.69 -0.99
C MET A 281 -6.19 -0.60 -0.48
N ASN A 282 -5.93 -0.09 0.71
CA ASN A 282 -6.65 1.04 1.28
C ASN A 282 -5.64 2.07 1.77
N LEU A 283 -5.55 3.21 1.07
CA LEU A 283 -4.54 4.22 1.35
C LEU A 283 -4.78 4.91 2.71
N PRO A 284 -6.00 5.37 3.05
CA PRO A 284 -6.30 5.87 4.40
C PRO A 284 -5.93 4.89 5.53
N TYR A 285 -6.24 3.60 5.35
CA TYR A 285 -5.86 2.54 6.31
C TYR A 285 -4.35 2.49 6.51
N TYR A 286 -3.60 2.50 5.41
CA TYR A 286 -2.15 2.48 5.48
C TYR A 286 -1.56 3.75 6.10
N PHE A 287 -2.15 4.93 5.81
CA PHE A 287 -1.67 6.22 6.31
C PHE A 287 -2.00 6.48 7.77
N ALA A 288 -2.96 5.75 8.35
CA ALA A 288 -3.28 5.84 9.76
C ALA A 288 -2.11 5.46 10.69
N LYS A 289 -1.05 4.83 10.16
CA LYS A 289 0.19 4.54 10.89
C LYS A 289 0.79 5.84 11.46
N PRO A 290 1.36 5.82 12.69
CA PRO A 290 1.87 7.03 13.36
C PRO A 290 2.79 7.88 12.48
N VAL A 291 3.65 7.22 11.71
CA VAL A 291 4.68 7.88 10.89
C VAL A 291 4.11 8.63 9.67
N LEU A 292 2.87 8.35 9.27
CA LEU A 292 2.20 8.96 8.10
C LEU A 292 0.98 9.80 8.49
N ARG A 293 0.50 9.66 9.73
CA ARG A 293 -0.70 10.33 10.25
C ARG A 293 -0.63 11.85 10.16
N GLY A 294 0.52 12.43 10.51
CA GLY A 294 0.73 13.88 10.45
C GLY A 294 0.97 14.43 9.04
N GLY A 295 0.95 13.59 8.00
CA GLY A 295 1.18 13.97 6.61
C GLY A 295 0.13 13.39 5.67
N LEU A 296 0.43 12.26 5.02
CA LEU A 296 -0.42 11.66 4.00
C LEU A 296 -1.85 11.33 4.46
N PHE A 297 -2.04 10.98 5.74
CA PHE A 297 -3.39 10.68 6.25
C PHE A 297 -4.32 11.91 6.23
N ARG A 298 -3.76 13.12 6.35
CA ARG A 298 -4.55 14.36 6.35
C ARG A 298 -4.77 14.93 4.94
N ASP A 299 -4.14 14.33 3.95
CA ASP A 299 -4.28 14.74 2.55
C ASP A 299 -5.59 14.19 1.99
N ARG A 300 -6.64 15.01 1.98
CA ARG A 300 -8.00 14.59 1.57
C ARG A 300 -8.09 14.12 0.13
N ALA A 301 -7.22 14.61 -0.75
CA ALA A 301 -7.14 14.11 -2.11
C ALA A 301 -6.81 12.60 -2.16
N LEU A 302 -6.06 12.07 -1.20
CA LEU A 302 -5.74 10.65 -1.11
C LEU A 302 -6.88 9.77 -0.56
N TRP A 303 -7.88 10.38 0.08
CA TRP A 303 -9.11 9.69 0.48
C TRP A 303 -10.11 9.62 -0.67
N GLU A 304 -10.21 10.71 -1.44
CA GLU A 304 -11.20 10.89 -2.50
C GLU A 304 -10.89 10.11 -3.79
N VAL A 305 -9.64 9.68 -3.98
CA VAL A 305 -9.31 8.80 -5.11
C VAL A 305 -9.96 7.42 -4.96
N GLU A 306 -10.31 6.83 -6.10
CA GLU A 306 -10.75 5.44 -6.15
C GLU A 306 -9.65 4.53 -5.58
N GLN A 307 -9.94 3.90 -4.44
CA GLN A 307 -8.94 3.18 -3.66
C GLN A 307 -8.46 1.91 -4.38
N PRO A 308 -7.18 1.50 -4.25
CA PRO A 308 -6.64 0.36 -4.98
C PRO A 308 -7.40 -0.96 -4.77
N GLY A 309 -7.99 -1.18 -3.60
CA GLY A 309 -8.84 -2.36 -3.32
C GLY A 309 -10.16 -2.35 -4.11
N THR A 310 -10.78 -1.19 -4.29
CA THR A 310 -11.98 -1.02 -5.14
C THR A 310 -11.64 -1.31 -6.60
N LEU A 311 -10.52 -0.73 -7.07
CA LEU A 311 -9.98 -0.97 -8.41
C LEU A 311 -9.70 -2.46 -8.64
N LEU A 312 -9.04 -3.12 -7.69
CA LEU A 312 -8.69 -4.53 -7.79
C LEU A 312 -9.93 -5.40 -7.93
N ARG A 313 -10.98 -5.17 -7.14
CA ARG A 313 -12.26 -5.92 -7.28
C ARG A 313 -12.83 -5.80 -8.69
N ARG A 314 -12.83 -4.59 -9.26
CA ARG A 314 -13.24 -4.38 -10.66
C ARG A 314 -12.33 -5.15 -11.62
N TYR A 315 -11.02 -5.08 -11.46
CA TYR A 315 -10.07 -5.76 -12.35
C TYR A 315 -10.19 -7.29 -12.30
N LEU A 316 -10.47 -7.84 -11.13
CA LEU A 316 -10.73 -9.27 -10.95
C LEU A 316 -12.02 -9.69 -11.67
N ALA A 317 -13.09 -8.91 -11.55
CA ALA A 317 -14.36 -9.16 -12.26
C ALA A 317 -14.22 -9.05 -13.78
N GLU A 318 -13.35 -8.16 -14.26
CA GLU A 318 -13.01 -7.99 -15.69
C GLU A 318 -12.04 -9.06 -16.22
N GLY A 319 -11.49 -9.93 -15.35
CA GLY A 319 -10.55 -10.98 -15.75
C GLY A 319 -9.18 -10.47 -16.20
N ARG A 320 -8.74 -9.30 -15.73
CA ARG A 320 -7.45 -8.69 -16.14
C ARG A 320 -6.25 -9.56 -15.72
N ARG A 321 -5.16 -9.49 -16.50
CA ARG A 321 -3.91 -10.22 -16.26
C ARG A 321 -3.11 -9.58 -15.10
N ILE A 322 -3.10 -10.23 -13.93
CA ILE A 322 -2.49 -9.71 -12.70
C ILE A 322 -1.63 -10.77 -12.02
N ASP A 323 -0.33 -10.50 -11.87
CA ASP A 323 0.54 -11.20 -10.94
C ASP A 323 0.57 -10.43 -9.61
N TYR A 324 -0.03 -11.01 -8.56
CA TYR A 324 -0.23 -10.35 -7.27
C TYR A 324 0.59 -11.02 -6.17
N PHE A 325 1.54 -10.30 -5.58
CA PHE A 325 2.39 -10.80 -4.49
C PHE A 325 1.96 -10.22 -3.15
N TYR A 326 1.72 -11.07 -2.16
CA TYR A 326 1.18 -10.66 -0.87
C TYR A 326 1.60 -11.59 0.25
N SER A 327 1.23 -11.24 1.48
CA SER A 327 1.37 -12.07 2.67
C SER A 327 0.13 -11.92 3.54
N ASP A 328 -0.29 -13.00 4.21
CA ASP A 328 -1.40 -13.01 5.16
C ASP A 328 -1.25 -11.98 6.28
N PRO A 329 -0.10 -11.88 6.99
CA PRO A 329 0.11 -10.86 8.01
C PRO A 329 0.23 -9.44 7.46
N ASP A 330 0.40 -9.26 6.14
CA ASP A 330 0.48 -7.95 5.53
C ASP A 330 -0.91 -7.46 5.14
N GLU A 331 -1.65 -7.04 6.16
CA GLU A 331 -3.01 -6.50 6.02
C GLU A 331 -3.11 -5.36 5.00
N SER A 332 -2.04 -4.60 4.79
CA SER A 332 -2.04 -3.52 3.79
C SER A 332 -2.18 -4.04 2.35
N SER A 333 -1.62 -5.22 2.06
CA SER A 333 -1.64 -5.84 0.73
C SER A 333 -2.59 -7.03 0.60
N ASN A 334 -3.04 -7.60 1.70
CA ASN A 334 -4.05 -8.66 1.70
C ASN A 334 -5.48 -8.12 1.84
N ASP A 335 -5.69 -7.09 2.70
CA ASP A 335 -6.96 -6.42 3.04
C ASP A 335 -8.19 -7.36 3.05
N SER A 336 -7.99 -8.62 3.48
CA SER A 336 -9.00 -9.69 3.40
C SER A 336 -9.70 -9.82 2.04
N LEU A 337 -9.05 -9.41 0.94
CA LEU A 337 -9.60 -9.47 -0.42
C LEU A 337 -8.89 -10.54 -1.24
N ILE A 338 -7.57 -10.43 -1.36
CA ILE A 338 -6.85 -11.28 -2.32
C ILE A 338 -6.88 -12.73 -1.90
N GLU A 339 -6.77 -13.05 -0.60
CA GLU A 339 -6.85 -14.42 -0.11
C GLU A 339 -8.16 -15.10 -0.54
N TYR A 340 -9.31 -14.43 -0.40
CA TYR A 340 -10.62 -14.97 -0.77
C TYR A 340 -10.96 -14.89 -2.27
N ALA A 341 -10.14 -14.22 -3.08
CA ALA A 341 -10.42 -14.10 -4.51
C ALA A 341 -10.37 -15.49 -5.19
N ARG A 342 -11.52 -16.01 -5.61
CA ARG A 342 -11.65 -17.27 -6.36
C ARG A 342 -12.22 -16.93 -7.73
N ASP A 343 -12.03 -17.82 -8.71
CA ASP A 343 -12.65 -17.69 -10.04
C ASP A 343 -12.31 -16.40 -10.81
N ALA A 344 -11.10 -15.87 -10.62
CA ALA A 344 -10.57 -14.75 -11.38
C ALA A 344 -9.53 -15.21 -12.42
N THR A 345 -9.95 -15.40 -13.67
CA THR A 345 -9.16 -16.06 -14.74
C THR A 345 -7.79 -15.44 -14.99
N GLY A 346 -7.66 -14.12 -14.90
CA GLY A 346 -6.41 -13.42 -15.12
C GLY A 346 -5.51 -13.28 -13.89
N LEU A 347 -5.94 -13.77 -12.72
CA LEU A 347 -5.20 -13.61 -11.46
C LEU A 347 -4.23 -14.77 -11.22
N THR A 348 -2.96 -14.43 -10.99
CA THR A 348 -1.97 -15.30 -10.35
C THR A 348 -1.59 -14.74 -8.98
N LYS A 349 -1.95 -15.48 -7.93
CA LYS A 349 -1.62 -15.19 -6.54
C LYS A 349 -0.26 -15.78 -6.18
N HIS A 350 0.67 -14.96 -5.71
CA HIS A 350 1.96 -15.38 -5.18
C HIS A 350 2.00 -15.10 -3.67
N ARG A 351 1.75 -16.14 -2.86
CA ARG A 351 1.73 -16.04 -1.40
C ARG A 351 3.14 -16.16 -0.83
N ILE A 352 3.63 -15.08 -0.21
CA ILE A 352 5.00 -14.92 0.28
C ILE A 352 5.01 -14.76 1.81
N GLY A 353 5.93 -15.42 2.50
CA GLY A 353 5.98 -15.40 3.96
C GLY A 353 6.75 -14.22 4.53
N GLY A 354 6.17 -13.53 5.51
CA GLY A 354 6.80 -12.48 6.30
C GLY A 354 6.04 -11.14 6.23
N GLY A 355 6.56 -10.10 6.88
CA GLY A 355 5.93 -8.77 6.84
C GLY A 355 6.07 -8.08 5.47
N HIS A 356 5.42 -6.92 5.33
CA HIS A 356 5.36 -6.11 4.10
C HIS A 356 6.69 -6.00 3.33
N ALA A 357 7.78 -5.62 4.01
CA ALA A 357 9.09 -5.48 3.36
C ALA A 357 9.71 -6.81 2.92
N ALA A 358 9.39 -7.92 3.61
CA ALA A 358 9.88 -9.24 3.27
C ALA A 358 9.24 -9.78 1.99
N VAL A 359 7.96 -9.47 1.73
CA VAL A 359 7.27 -9.84 0.48
C VAL A 359 8.09 -9.34 -0.71
N ALA A 360 8.42 -8.06 -0.70
CA ALA A 360 9.09 -7.43 -1.82
C ALA A 360 10.54 -7.92 -2.00
N LYS A 361 11.27 -8.19 -0.89
CA LYS A 361 12.61 -8.79 -0.95
C LYS A 361 12.57 -10.23 -1.49
N LYS A 362 11.69 -11.07 -0.95
CA LYS A 362 11.60 -12.50 -1.29
C LYS A 362 10.99 -12.72 -2.67
N SER A 363 10.12 -11.84 -3.17
CA SER A 363 9.53 -11.97 -4.50
C SER A 363 10.50 -11.63 -5.65
N LEU A 364 11.68 -11.06 -5.35
CA LEU A 364 12.57 -10.49 -6.36
C LEU A 364 12.93 -11.46 -7.50
N PRO A 365 13.35 -12.72 -7.26
CA PRO A 365 13.63 -13.66 -8.35
C PRO A 365 12.43 -13.83 -9.30
N THR A 366 11.24 -14.03 -8.76
CA THR A 366 10.02 -14.21 -9.57
C THR A 366 9.63 -12.95 -10.31
N VAL A 367 9.70 -11.79 -9.66
CA VAL A 367 9.42 -10.50 -10.30
C VAL A 367 10.38 -10.28 -11.47
N LEU A 368 11.68 -10.51 -11.28
CA LEU A 368 12.65 -10.37 -12.37
C LEU A 368 12.39 -11.33 -13.52
N SER A 369 12.02 -12.58 -13.23
CA SER A 369 11.64 -13.54 -14.27
C SER A 369 10.42 -13.06 -15.07
N LEU A 370 9.39 -12.53 -14.40
CA LEU A 370 8.19 -12.00 -15.07
C LEU A 370 8.53 -10.79 -15.96
N LEU A 371 9.35 -9.87 -15.46
CA LEU A 371 9.72 -8.66 -16.19
C LEU A 371 10.64 -8.93 -17.37
N ARG A 372 11.66 -9.79 -17.19
CA ARG A 372 12.54 -10.21 -18.30
C ARG A 372 11.78 -11.06 -19.31
N GLY A 373 10.89 -11.94 -18.84
CA GLY A 373 10.03 -12.74 -19.69
C GLY A 373 9.13 -11.86 -20.57
N PHE A 374 8.54 -10.82 -19.98
CA PHE A 374 7.78 -9.83 -20.73
C PHE A 374 8.65 -9.06 -21.73
N ALA A 375 9.79 -8.51 -21.28
CA ALA A 375 10.64 -7.67 -22.12
C ALA A 375 11.19 -8.42 -23.35
N THR A 376 11.49 -9.72 -23.18
CA THR A 376 11.99 -10.61 -24.24
C THR A 376 10.89 -11.31 -25.05
N GLY A 377 9.62 -11.18 -24.67
CA GLY A 377 8.50 -11.85 -25.35
C GLY A 377 8.37 -13.35 -25.07
N THR A 378 8.99 -13.85 -24.01
CA THR A 378 8.94 -15.26 -23.58
C THR A 378 7.87 -15.53 -22.50
N ALA A 379 7.18 -14.47 -22.05
CA ALA A 379 6.25 -14.46 -20.92
C ALA A 379 5.04 -15.41 -21.01
N ASP A 380 4.72 -15.96 -22.18
CA ASP A 380 3.49 -16.73 -22.44
C ASP A 380 3.74 -18.17 -22.93
N GLY A 381 4.60 -18.94 -22.23
CA GLY A 381 4.51 -20.41 -22.30
C GLY A 381 5.81 -21.20 -22.44
N THR A 382 6.98 -20.57 -22.53
CA THR A 382 8.26 -21.30 -22.58
C THR A 382 8.77 -21.60 -21.17
N ALA A 383 8.13 -22.58 -20.53
CA ALA A 383 8.66 -23.13 -19.29
C ALA A 383 9.73 -24.18 -19.60
N THR A 384 10.88 -24.09 -18.95
CA THR A 384 11.86 -25.18 -18.97
C THR A 384 11.38 -26.31 -18.05
N PRO A 385 11.57 -27.59 -18.43
CA PRO A 385 11.13 -28.71 -17.58
C PRO A 385 11.80 -28.70 -16.21
N LEU A 386 11.04 -29.02 -15.17
CA LEU A 386 11.51 -29.32 -13.82
C LEU A 386 11.06 -30.72 -13.45
N VAL A 387 11.96 -31.56 -12.94
CA VAL A 387 11.60 -32.91 -12.50
C VAL A 387 11.30 -32.90 -11.00
N VAL A 388 10.05 -33.21 -10.66
CA VAL A 388 9.56 -33.32 -9.28
C VAL A 388 9.40 -34.80 -8.97
N THR A 389 10.05 -35.27 -7.92
CA THR A 389 10.06 -36.70 -7.54
C THR A 389 9.07 -37.03 -6.43
N GLY A 390 8.58 -36.04 -5.69
CA GLY A 390 7.55 -36.27 -4.69
C GLY A 390 6.93 -35.01 -4.10
N LEU A 391 5.70 -35.16 -3.61
CA LEU A 391 5.02 -34.21 -2.74
C LEU A 391 4.47 -34.99 -1.54
N THR A 392 4.84 -34.59 -0.33
CA THR A 392 4.26 -35.10 0.92
C THR A 392 3.47 -33.98 1.59
N SER A 393 2.26 -34.27 2.04
CA SER A 393 1.40 -33.30 2.73
C SER A 393 1.02 -33.83 4.11
N THR A 394 1.13 -32.99 5.13
CA THR A 394 0.84 -33.36 6.52
C THR A 394 -0.11 -32.35 7.13
N ALA A 395 -1.28 -32.81 7.57
CA ALA A 395 -2.25 -31.96 8.27
C ALA A 395 -1.92 -31.91 9.77
N ARG A 396 -1.96 -30.73 10.35
CA ARG A 396 -1.80 -30.50 11.78
C ARG A 396 -2.59 -29.26 12.20
N GLU A 397 -3.43 -29.40 13.22
CA GLU A 397 -4.17 -28.27 13.82
C GLU A 397 -5.02 -27.50 12.78
N GLY A 398 -5.64 -28.22 11.84
CA GLY A 398 -6.48 -27.62 10.78
C GLY A 398 -5.71 -26.97 9.62
N ALA A 399 -4.38 -26.99 9.62
CA ALA A 399 -3.55 -26.48 8.55
C ALA A 399 -2.66 -27.57 7.94
N VAL A 400 -2.28 -27.44 6.67
CA VAL A 400 -1.51 -28.43 5.93
C VAL A 400 -0.11 -27.90 5.64
N SER A 401 0.90 -28.70 5.98
CA SER A 401 2.29 -28.49 5.54
C SER A 401 2.58 -29.34 4.32
N HIS A 402 3.35 -28.80 3.38
CA HIS A 402 3.81 -29.51 2.19
C HIS A 402 5.33 -29.60 2.15
N ARG A 403 5.83 -30.75 1.71
CA ARG A 403 7.23 -31.01 1.35
C ARG A 403 7.30 -31.46 -0.11
N VAL A 404 8.04 -30.73 -0.93
CA VAL A 404 8.34 -31.08 -2.32
C VAL A 404 9.76 -31.63 -2.40
N GLN A 405 9.94 -32.73 -3.12
CA GLN A 405 11.24 -33.28 -3.50
C GLN A 405 11.47 -33.05 -5.00
N LEU A 406 12.62 -32.46 -5.33
CA LEU A 406 13.11 -32.29 -6.69
C LEU A 406 14.09 -33.43 -7.05
N ALA A 407 14.23 -33.75 -8.33
CA ALA A 407 15.11 -34.85 -8.77
C ALA A 407 16.60 -34.56 -8.60
N ASP A 408 16.97 -33.29 -8.69
CA ASP A 408 18.35 -32.81 -8.59
C ASP A 408 18.41 -31.41 -7.96
N ASP A 409 19.63 -30.90 -7.79
CA ASP A 409 19.96 -29.55 -7.35
C ASP A 409 19.99 -28.54 -8.50
N SER A 410 19.38 -28.85 -9.66
CA SER A 410 19.41 -27.96 -10.84
C SER A 410 18.76 -26.61 -10.57
N VAL A 411 17.87 -26.52 -9.58
CA VAL A 411 17.23 -25.27 -9.16
C VAL A 411 18.19 -24.50 -8.24
N PRO A 412 18.65 -23.30 -8.64
CA PRO A 412 19.54 -22.50 -7.81
C PRO A 412 18.94 -22.24 -6.42
N GLU A 413 19.79 -22.22 -5.39
CA GLU A 413 19.35 -21.94 -4.00
C GLU A 413 18.59 -20.61 -3.87
N ALA A 414 19.03 -19.60 -4.64
CA ALA A 414 18.41 -18.27 -4.66
C ALA A 414 17.08 -18.20 -5.43
N ALA A 415 16.65 -19.29 -6.09
CA ALA A 415 15.41 -19.33 -6.85
C ALA A 415 14.20 -19.43 -5.91
N ASN A 416 13.13 -18.73 -6.26
CA ASN A 416 11.85 -18.94 -5.63
C ASN A 416 11.21 -20.21 -6.19
N VAL A 417 10.90 -21.16 -5.31
CA VAL A 417 10.17 -22.38 -5.66
C VAL A 417 8.76 -22.30 -5.09
N TYR A 418 7.77 -22.51 -5.94
CA TYR A 418 6.36 -22.45 -5.61
C TYR A 418 5.70 -23.79 -5.81
N LEU A 419 4.78 -24.12 -4.90
CA LEU A 419 3.76 -25.13 -5.15
C LEU A 419 2.53 -24.43 -5.78
N GLU A 420 2.12 -24.89 -6.96
CA GLU A 420 1.09 -24.25 -7.80
C GLU A 420 -0.19 -25.10 -7.90
N GLY A 421 -1.32 -24.46 -7.65
CA GLY A 421 -2.66 -25.04 -7.73
C GLY A 421 -3.67 -24.00 -8.23
N TRP A 422 -4.95 -24.35 -8.16
CA TRP A 422 -6.04 -23.54 -8.70
C TRP A 422 -7.15 -23.31 -7.67
N LEU A 423 -7.66 -22.09 -7.62
CA LEU A 423 -8.81 -21.67 -6.83
C LEU A 423 -9.92 -21.25 -7.79
N GLY A 424 -10.62 -22.23 -8.33
CA GLY A 424 -11.47 -22.00 -9.49
C GLY A 424 -10.63 -21.65 -10.72
N SER A 425 -10.94 -20.56 -11.42
CA SER A 425 -10.09 -20.05 -12.52
C SER A 425 -8.87 -19.23 -12.08
N ALA A 426 -8.73 -18.88 -10.80
CA ALA A 426 -7.56 -18.16 -10.30
C ALA A 426 -6.38 -19.10 -10.02
N ARG A 427 -5.17 -18.71 -10.41
CA ARG A 427 -3.95 -19.47 -10.13
C ARG A 427 -3.39 -19.11 -8.76
N PHE A 428 -3.01 -20.11 -7.98
CA PHE A 428 -2.43 -19.93 -6.64
C PHE A 428 -1.03 -20.54 -6.56
N ARG A 429 -0.08 -19.78 -6.03
CA ARG A 429 1.33 -20.17 -5.83
C ARG A 429 1.75 -19.95 -4.38
N GLN A 430 2.06 -21.03 -3.68
CA GLN A 430 2.61 -21.01 -2.33
C GLN A 430 4.14 -21.04 -2.38
N LEU A 431 4.81 -19.98 -1.90
CA LEU A 431 6.27 -20.00 -1.80
C LEU A 431 6.74 -21.06 -0.80
N LEU A 432 7.73 -21.85 -1.20
CA LEU A 432 8.39 -22.84 -0.36
C LEU A 432 9.74 -22.31 0.11
N SER A 433 10.13 -22.73 1.30
CA SER A 433 11.43 -22.44 1.90
C SER A 433 12.40 -23.61 1.64
N PRO A 434 13.71 -23.35 1.47
CA PRO A 434 14.72 -24.40 1.42
C PRO A 434 14.76 -25.16 2.77
N GLY A 435 14.98 -26.47 2.70
CA GLY A 435 15.31 -27.28 3.89
C GLY A 435 16.81 -27.57 3.98
N GLU A 436 17.19 -28.48 4.89
CA GLU A 436 18.58 -28.94 5.02
C GLU A 436 19.04 -29.73 3.77
N ASP A 437 18.13 -30.50 3.16
CA ASP A 437 18.34 -31.13 1.85
C ASP A 437 18.13 -30.08 0.73
N PRO A 438 19.15 -29.77 -0.09
CA PRO A 438 19.05 -28.81 -1.20
C PRO A 438 18.02 -29.18 -2.27
N ALA A 439 17.60 -30.45 -2.36
CA ALA A 439 16.56 -30.91 -3.28
C ALA A 439 15.15 -30.88 -2.64
N ALA A 440 15.05 -30.63 -1.33
CA ALA A 440 13.78 -30.56 -0.61
C ALA A 440 13.34 -29.10 -0.38
N ARG A 441 12.04 -28.84 -0.54
CA ARG A 441 11.40 -27.54 -0.31
C ARG A 441 10.16 -27.72 0.57
N PHE A 442 9.93 -26.81 1.50
CA PHE A 442 8.90 -26.97 2.53
C PHE A 442 8.04 -25.71 2.67
N THR A 443 6.76 -25.86 3.00
CA THR A 443 5.98 -24.75 3.53
C THR A 443 6.49 -24.37 4.92
N ALA A 444 6.86 -23.10 5.11
CA ALA A 444 7.20 -22.60 6.43
C ALA A 444 6.01 -22.72 7.40
N THR A 445 6.27 -22.86 8.71
CA THR A 445 5.21 -23.03 9.74
C THR A 445 4.14 -21.94 9.68
N GLY A 446 4.54 -20.67 9.52
CA GLY A 446 3.60 -19.55 9.37
C GLY A 446 2.97 -19.41 7.98
N GLN A 447 3.18 -20.39 7.10
CA GLN A 447 2.68 -20.44 5.73
C GLN A 447 2.06 -21.79 5.37
N ARG A 448 1.61 -22.54 6.37
CA ARG A 448 0.77 -23.72 6.12
C ARG A 448 -0.45 -23.32 5.30
N THR A 449 -1.02 -24.23 4.54
CA THR A 449 -2.23 -23.99 3.75
C THR A 449 -3.44 -24.34 4.60
N ASP A 450 -4.49 -23.54 4.49
CA ASP A 450 -5.83 -23.83 5.03
C ASP A 450 -6.68 -24.42 3.90
N PRO A 451 -7.17 -25.68 4.02
CA PRO A 451 -8.05 -26.31 3.03
C PRO A 451 -9.33 -25.52 2.69
N ALA A 452 -9.79 -24.62 3.56
CA ALA A 452 -10.96 -23.78 3.32
C ALA A 452 -10.68 -22.60 2.36
N LEU A 453 -9.44 -22.10 2.33
CA LEU A 453 -9.04 -20.92 1.55
C LEU A 453 -8.13 -21.25 0.36
N HIS A 454 -7.40 -22.37 0.43
CA HIS A 454 -6.35 -22.75 -0.50
C HIS A 454 -6.72 -23.95 -1.38
N PRO A 455 -6.02 -24.19 -2.50
CA PRO A 455 -6.29 -25.33 -3.35
C PRO A 455 -6.23 -26.66 -2.59
N GLU A 456 -7.22 -27.51 -2.80
CA GLU A 456 -7.25 -28.87 -2.26
C GLU A 456 -6.13 -29.74 -2.85
N ALA A 457 -5.80 -29.49 -4.13
CA ALA A 457 -4.74 -30.17 -4.85
C ALA A 457 -3.80 -29.18 -5.52
N PHE A 458 -2.51 -29.47 -5.43
CA PHE A 458 -1.46 -28.79 -6.17
C PHE A 458 -1.04 -29.65 -7.34
N THR A 459 -0.90 -29.01 -8.51
CA THR A 459 -0.70 -29.71 -9.78
C THR A 459 0.73 -29.55 -10.30
N HIS A 460 1.42 -28.48 -9.91
CA HIS A 460 2.75 -28.16 -10.43
C HIS A 460 3.68 -27.60 -9.36
N VAL A 461 4.97 -27.71 -9.63
CA VAL A 461 6.02 -26.94 -8.97
C VAL A 461 6.59 -25.96 -10.00
N VAL A 462 6.73 -24.70 -9.60
CA VAL A 462 7.29 -23.64 -10.46
C VAL A 462 8.51 -23.04 -9.79
N ALA A 463 9.63 -22.94 -10.50
CA ALA A 463 10.82 -22.26 -10.01
C ALA A 463 11.16 -21.04 -10.86
N ALA A 464 11.51 -19.93 -10.20
CA ALA A 464 11.93 -18.68 -10.84
C ALA A 464 13.21 -18.16 -10.19
N ASP A 465 14.27 -18.03 -10.97
CA ASP A 465 15.62 -17.64 -10.55
C ASP A 465 15.99 -16.21 -10.99
N GLY A 466 15.05 -15.48 -11.58
CA GLY A 466 15.27 -14.15 -12.14
C GLY A 466 15.54 -14.17 -13.64
N THR A 467 15.81 -15.30 -14.28
CA THR A 467 15.95 -15.38 -15.75
C THR A 467 14.60 -15.22 -16.45
N PRO A 468 14.53 -14.84 -17.75
CA PRO A 468 13.27 -14.66 -18.47
C PRO A 468 12.38 -15.91 -18.53
N THR A 469 12.95 -17.10 -18.34
CA THR A 469 12.22 -18.37 -18.36
C THR A 469 11.95 -18.89 -16.96
N MET A 470 10.74 -19.40 -16.72
CA MET A 470 10.43 -20.14 -15.49
C MET A 470 10.60 -21.63 -15.72
N ARG A 471 10.95 -22.37 -14.67
CA ARG A 471 10.95 -23.83 -14.69
C ARG A 471 9.63 -24.36 -14.17
N ARG A 472 9.09 -25.42 -14.76
CA ARG A 472 7.81 -26.02 -14.35
C ARG A 472 7.85 -27.54 -14.43
N GLY A 473 7.35 -28.18 -13.37
CA GLY A 473 7.25 -29.63 -13.25
C GLY A 473 5.88 -30.03 -12.75
N VAL A 474 5.34 -31.13 -13.28
CA VAL A 474 4.10 -31.72 -12.77
C VAL A 474 4.39 -32.38 -11.43
N VAL A 475 3.51 -32.20 -10.46
CA VAL A 475 3.58 -32.95 -9.20
C VAL A 475 3.12 -34.38 -9.50
N PRO A 476 3.92 -35.44 -9.20
CA PRO A 476 3.48 -36.81 -9.36
C PRO A 476 2.18 -37.03 -8.59
N ASP A 477 1.21 -37.74 -9.19
CA ASP A 477 -0.13 -37.98 -8.63
C ASP A 477 -0.07 -38.16 -7.12
N ALA A 478 -0.65 -37.21 -6.39
CA ALA A 478 -0.85 -37.28 -4.96
C ALA A 478 -1.95 -38.30 -4.65
N GLN A 479 -1.75 -39.56 -5.05
CA GLN A 479 -2.62 -40.67 -4.68
C GLN A 479 -2.44 -40.94 -3.20
N GLY A 480 -3.21 -40.21 -2.40
CA GLY A 480 -3.63 -40.57 -1.05
C GLY A 480 -2.51 -40.78 -0.03
N ARG A 481 -2.16 -39.72 0.71
CA ARG A 481 -1.84 -39.77 2.15
C ARG A 481 -1.56 -38.35 2.64
N ILE A 482 -2.61 -37.69 3.11
CA ILE A 482 -2.43 -36.85 4.28
C ILE A 482 -2.12 -37.86 5.38
N ASP A 483 -0.85 -38.03 5.74
CA ASP A 483 -0.50 -38.92 6.84
C ASP A 483 -1.11 -38.34 8.12
N GLU A 484 -2.22 -38.93 8.60
CA GLU A 484 -2.80 -38.65 9.91
C GLU A 484 -1.91 -39.14 11.07
N HIS A 485 -0.70 -39.65 10.77
CA HIS A 485 0.21 -40.28 11.72
C HIS A 485 1.40 -39.41 12.13
N GLY A 486 1.16 -38.12 12.39
CA GLY A 486 2.02 -37.34 13.28
C GLY A 486 1.73 -37.71 14.73
N ALA A 487 2.51 -38.64 15.29
CA ALA A 487 2.35 -39.27 16.60
C ALA A 487 1.73 -38.42 17.74
N ALA A 488 0.60 -38.90 18.28
CA ALA A 488 0.22 -38.83 19.70
C ALA A 488 -0.60 -40.11 20.04
N PRO A 489 -0.43 -40.71 21.25
CA PRO A 489 -0.91 -42.06 21.51
C PRO A 489 -2.42 -42.13 21.74
N GLU A 490 -3.03 -43.14 21.11
CA GLU A 490 -4.21 -43.94 21.50
C GLU A 490 -5.34 -43.31 22.35
N ARG A 491 -6.51 -43.13 21.70
CA ARG A 491 -7.80 -43.84 21.94
C ARG A 491 -9.03 -42.92 21.96
N GLY A 492 -10.06 -43.34 21.23
CA GLY A 492 -11.44 -42.90 21.44
C GLY A 492 -12.33 -42.90 20.21
N LEU A 493 -12.42 -44.01 19.48
CA LEU A 493 -13.48 -44.22 18.50
C LEU A 493 -14.82 -44.39 19.22
N ALA A 494 -15.76 -43.47 19.01
CA ALA A 494 -17.20 -43.73 19.03
C ALA A 494 -17.97 -42.52 18.46
N GLY A 495 -18.84 -42.77 17.48
CA GLY A 495 -19.87 -41.82 17.04
C GLY A 495 -19.94 -41.65 15.53
N GLY A 496 -20.70 -42.52 14.88
CA GLY A 496 -21.09 -42.34 13.48
C GLY A 496 -21.87 -41.05 13.29
N ALA A 497 -21.45 -40.24 12.32
CA ALA A 497 -22.23 -39.16 11.76
C ALA A 497 -22.11 -39.27 10.24
N ASP A 498 -23.26 -39.11 9.59
CA ASP A 498 -23.52 -39.28 8.15
C ASP A 498 -22.50 -38.53 7.27
N PRO A 499 -22.02 -39.10 6.15
CA PRO A 499 -21.13 -38.41 5.22
C PRO A 499 -21.72 -37.13 4.62
N ASP A 500 -23.06 -37.05 4.49
CA ASP A 500 -23.76 -35.93 3.83
C ASP A 500 -23.83 -34.64 4.66
N GLU A 501 -23.59 -34.68 5.98
CA GLU A 501 -23.52 -33.46 6.81
C GLU A 501 -22.14 -32.78 6.78
N ARG A 502 -21.08 -33.47 6.32
CA ARG A 502 -19.75 -32.87 6.23
C ARG A 502 -19.54 -32.02 4.98
N ASP A 503 -20.31 -32.28 3.92
CA ASP A 503 -20.20 -31.55 2.64
C ASP A 503 -21.05 -30.26 2.61
N SER A 504 -22.12 -30.18 3.38
CA SER A 504 -23.00 -28.99 3.41
C SER A 504 -22.48 -27.84 4.28
N ALA A 505 -21.48 -28.08 5.14
CA ALA A 505 -20.85 -27.06 5.99
C ALA A 505 -19.64 -26.33 5.33
N ARG A 506 -19.21 -26.75 4.12
CA ARG A 506 -18.01 -26.23 3.44
C ARG A 506 -18.34 -25.34 2.24
N HIS A 507 -19.42 -24.56 2.32
CA HIS A 507 -19.62 -23.49 1.33
C HIS A 507 -18.39 -22.57 1.31
N PRO A 508 -17.81 -22.29 0.12
CA PRO A 508 -16.69 -21.37 -0.01
C PRO A 508 -17.09 -20.04 0.61
N LEU A 509 -16.31 -19.55 1.58
CA LEU A 509 -16.45 -18.15 2.00
C LEU A 509 -16.23 -17.29 0.75
N GLY A 510 -17.31 -16.71 0.23
CA GLY A 510 -17.23 -15.72 -0.84
C GLY A 510 -16.36 -14.55 -0.39
N ALA A 511 -15.71 -13.87 -1.33
CA ALA A 511 -14.91 -12.70 -1.02
C ALA A 511 -15.72 -11.73 -0.13
N PRO A 512 -15.20 -11.32 1.04
CA PRO A 512 -15.92 -10.42 1.93
C PRO A 512 -16.37 -9.18 1.15
N ALA A 513 -17.65 -8.84 1.28
CA ALA A 513 -18.17 -7.60 0.74
C ALA A 513 -17.42 -6.41 1.37
N SER A 514 -17.22 -5.35 0.59
CA SER A 514 -16.65 -4.11 1.14
C SER A 514 -17.53 -3.59 2.27
N LEU A 515 -16.89 -3.06 3.31
CA LEU A 515 -17.58 -2.42 4.42
C LEU A 515 -18.14 -1.08 3.94
N THR A 516 -19.43 -0.84 4.14
CA THR A 516 -20.13 0.36 3.66
C THR A 516 -20.89 1.03 4.78
N CYS A 517 -20.99 2.37 4.74
CA CYS A 517 -21.80 3.13 5.70
C CYS A 517 -23.31 3.00 5.49
N ASP A 518 -23.73 2.42 4.37
CA ASP A 518 -25.13 2.35 3.97
C ASP A 518 -25.49 0.89 3.67
N ALA A 519 -25.86 0.14 4.72
CA ALA A 519 -26.28 -1.25 4.60
C ALA A 519 -27.77 -1.37 4.96
N ALA A 520 -28.63 -1.49 3.94
CA ALA A 520 -30.08 -1.59 4.13
C ALA A 520 -30.55 -2.90 4.79
N ALA A 521 -29.69 -3.92 4.82
CA ALA A 521 -29.91 -5.20 5.48
C ALA A 521 -28.61 -5.67 6.15
N PRO A 522 -28.67 -6.55 7.17
CA PRO A 522 -27.49 -7.10 7.80
C PRO A 522 -26.56 -7.79 6.80
N ARG A 523 -25.27 -7.48 6.85
CA ARG A 523 -24.22 -8.06 5.99
C ARG A 523 -23.20 -8.79 6.82
N GLU A 524 -22.59 -9.83 6.25
CA GLU A 524 -21.44 -10.48 6.87
C GLU A 524 -20.13 -9.83 6.44
N TYR A 525 -19.18 -9.84 7.37
CA TYR A 525 -17.84 -9.31 7.18
C TYR A 525 -16.83 -10.24 7.83
N ALA A 526 -15.72 -10.52 7.16
CA ALA A 526 -14.66 -11.37 7.69
C ALA A 526 -13.32 -10.65 7.69
N LEU A 527 -12.55 -10.86 8.75
CA LEU A 527 -11.16 -10.44 8.87
C LEU A 527 -10.27 -11.66 8.79
N LEU A 528 -9.12 -11.53 8.13
CA LEU A 528 -8.05 -12.52 8.17
C LEU A 528 -7.04 -12.14 9.25
N SER A 529 -6.41 -13.16 9.86
CA SER A 529 -5.19 -12.98 10.65
C SER A 529 -3.99 -13.57 9.92
N ALA A 530 -2.82 -13.44 10.54
CA ALA A 530 -1.60 -14.08 10.07
C ALA A 530 -1.68 -15.62 10.02
N SER A 531 -2.62 -16.23 10.74
CA SER A 531 -2.99 -17.64 10.53
C SER A 531 -4.06 -17.71 9.45
N CYS A 532 -3.83 -18.61 8.50
CA CYS A 532 -4.45 -18.82 7.19
C CYS A 532 -5.98 -19.05 7.16
N ALA A 533 -6.70 -18.70 8.22
CA ALA A 533 -8.14 -18.81 8.42
C ALA A 533 -8.73 -17.42 8.76
N PRO A 534 -10.05 -17.21 8.53
CA PRO A 534 -10.73 -16.02 9.07
C PRO A 534 -10.51 -15.95 10.58
N SER A 535 -9.98 -14.83 11.06
CA SER A 535 -9.67 -14.64 12.46
C SER A 535 -10.87 -14.15 13.27
N ALA A 536 -11.75 -13.41 12.60
CA ALA A 536 -13.05 -13.03 13.11
C ALA A 536 -14.07 -12.85 11.98
N ARG A 537 -15.31 -13.25 12.24
CA ARG A 537 -16.48 -12.97 11.39
C ARG A 537 -17.48 -12.14 12.17
N PHE A 538 -18.13 -11.22 11.49
CA PHE A 538 -19.09 -10.29 12.04
C PHE A 538 -20.32 -10.23 11.15
N ARG A 539 -21.45 -9.90 11.77
CA ARG A 539 -22.64 -9.42 11.09
C ARG A 539 -22.83 -7.96 11.44
N TYR A 540 -23.05 -7.10 10.45
CA TYR A 540 -23.22 -5.66 10.67
C TYR A 540 -24.40 -5.07 9.91
N LEU A 541 -24.98 -4.03 10.48
CA LEU A 541 -25.89 -3.09 9.83
C LEU A 541 -25.26 -1.69 9.94
N ALA A 542 -25.42 -0.86 8.92
CA ALA A 542 -24.82 0.47 8.87
C ALA A 542 -25.81 1.50 8.33
N GLU A 543 -25.82 2.67 8.95
CA GLU A 543 -26.67 3.81 8.61
C GLU A 543 -25.82 5.09 8.53
N ARG A 544 -25.84 5.76 7.38
CA ARG A 544 -25.31 7.13 7.25
C ARG A 544 -26.34 8.12 7.81
N LEU A 545 -25.88 8.96 8.73
CA LEU A 545 -26.73 9.92 9.44
C LEU A 545 -26.51 11.34 8.90
N ASP A 546 -25.28 11.84 8.94
CA ASP A 546 -24.93 13.18 8.45
C ASP A 546 -23.67 13.13 7.56
N PRO A 547 -23.75 13.49 6.27
CA PRO A 547 -22.57 13.54 5.40
C PRO A 547 -21.44 14.46 5.90
N SER A 548 -21.77 15.49 6.70
CA SER A 548 -20.85 16.47 7.28
C SER A 548 -20.35 16.12 8.68
N GLY A 549 -20.90 15.06 9.29
CA GLY A 549 -20.44 14.56 10.57
C GLY A 549 -18.95 14.18 10.54
N TYR A 550 -18.33 14.11 11.71
CA TYR A 550 -16.90 13.81 11.85
C TYR A 550 -16.62 12.64 12.81
N VAL A 551 -17.68 12.00 13.32
CA VAL A 551 -17.62 10.84 14.23
C VAL A 551 -18.27 9.61 13.57
N ALA A 552 -17.64 8.44 13.69
CA ALA A 552 -18.29 7.15 13.44
C ALA A 552 -18.69 6.51 14.77
N GLN A 553 -19.92 6.05 14.87
CA GLN A 553 -20.41 5.34 16.05
C GLN A 553 -20.44 3.83 15.78
N LEU A 554 -19.70 3.05 16.58
CA LEU A 554 -19.66 1.60 16.54
C LEU A 554 -20.37 1.03 17.77
N ARG A 555 -21.54 0.43 17.58
CA ARG A 555 -22.31 -0.25 18.62
C ARG A 555 -22.11 -1.75 18.54
N LEU A 556 -21.56 -2.35 19.58
CA LEU A 556 -21.30 -3.79 19.70
C LEU A 556 -22.47 -4.44 20.43
N VAL A 557 -23.15 -5.39 19.78
CA VAL A 557 -24.37 -6.03 20.27
C VAL A 557 -24.28 -7.55 20.11
N THR A 558 -25.05 -8.29 20.90
CA THR A 558 -25.09 -9.76 20.81
C THR A 558 -25.71 -10.25 19.49
N GLN A 559 -26.71 -9.52 18.96
CA GLN A 559 -27.36 -9.84 17.68
C GLN A 559 -27.75 -8.57 16.92
N VAL A 560 -27.58 -8.60 15.60
CA VAL A 560 -28.07 -7.54 14.69
C VAL A 560 -29.49 -7.89 14.24
N SER A 561 -30.47 -7.11 14.66
CA SER A 561 -31.87 -7.24 14.18
C SER A 561 -32.04 -6.65 12.78
N GLN A 562 -32.93 -7.24 11.97
CA GLN A 562 -33.31 -6.71 10.66
C GLN A 562 -34.20 -5.46 10.75
N GLN A 563 -34.90 -5.27 11.88
CA GLN A 563 -35.68 -4.07 12.09
C GLN A 563 -34.71 -2.92 12.34
N ARG A 564 -34.69 -1.95 11.41
CA ARG A 564 -34.11 -0.63 11.70
C ARG A 564 -34.76 -0.17 13.02
N PRO A 565 -33.97 0.24 14.02
CA PRO A 565 -34.56 0.83 15.22
C PRO A 565 -35.47 1.96 14.73
N THR A 566 -36.78 1.78 14.94
CA THR A 566 -37.72 2.85 14.69
C THR A 566 -37.30 3.96 15.64
N PRO A 567 -37.09 5.21 15.20
CA PRO A 567 -36.81 6.29 16.13
C PRO A 567 -38.01 6.42 17.05
N SER A 568 -37.96 5.74 18.20
CA SER A 568 -38.93 5.91 19.25
C SER A 568 -38.74 7.33 19.75
N ALA A 569 -39.78 8.15 19.62
CA ALA A 569 -39.81 9.52 20.13
C ALA A 569 -39.57 9.61 21.65
N ALA A 570 -39.38 8.48 22.34
CA ALA A 570 -39.10 8.35 23.76
C ALA A 570 -37.68 7.80 24.10
N GLU A 571 -36.82 7.53 23.12
CA GLU A 571 -35.39 7.17 23.34
C GLU A 571 -34.43 8.30 22.94
N HIS A 572 -34.80 9.55 23.23
CA HIS A 572 -33.82 10.59 23.51
C HIS A 572 -33.68 10.74 25.03
N PRO A 573 -32.97 9.84 25.75
CA PRO A 573 -32.18 10.38 26.83
C PRO A 573 -31.16 11.32 26.15
N GLU A 574 -31.09 12.57 26.59
CA GLU A 574 -29.91 13.40 26.33
C GLU A 574 -28.68 12.52 26.47
N PRO A 575 -27.81 12.42 25.46
CA PRO A 575 -26.93 11.30 25.47
C PRO A 575 -25.82 11.62 26.47
N ALA A 576 -25.60 10.71 27.42
CA ALA A 576 -24.38 10.60 28.21
C ALA A 576 -23.11 10.38 27.34
N THR A 577 -23.18 10.68 26.04
CA THR A 577 -22.22 10.35 24.97
C THR A 577 -21.43 11.56 24.46
N GLY A 578 -21.67 12.77 24.98
CA GLY A 578 -20.83 13.95 24.77
C GLY A 578 -20.82 14.59 23.38
N PHE A 579 -21.47 14.01 22.37
CA PHE A 579 -21.52 14.54 21.00
C PHE A 579 -22.95 14.91 20.57
N ALA A 580 -23.09 16.03 19.85
CA ALA A 580 -24.36 16.39 19.21
C ALA A 580 -24.71 15.38 18.10
N PRO A 581 -26.00 15.07 17.84
CA PRO A 581 -26.40 14.15 16.76
C PRO A 581 -25.85 14.50 15.37
N SER A 582 -25.69 15.80 15.07
CA SER A 582 -25.09 16.31 13.82
C SER A 582 -23.59 16.03 13.68
N ALA A 583 -22.91 15.62 14.75
CA ALA A 583 -21.50 15.23 14.69
C ALA A 583 -21.30 13.81 14.16
N VAL A 584 -22.34 12.95 14.19
CA VAL A 584 -22.20 11.53 13.82
C VAL A 584 -22.43 11.34 12.32
N ARG A 585 -21.38 10.93 11.62
CA ARG A 585 -21.43 10.67 10.17
C ARG A 585 -22.14 9.38 9.83
N ALA A 586 -21.80 8.31 10.54
CA ALA A 586 -22.37 6.99 10.32
C ALA A 586 -22.41 6.18 11.63
N ARG A 587 -23.41 5.32 11.73
CA ARG A 587 -23.58 4.35 12.82
C ARG A 587 -23.46 2.93 12.29
N PHE A 588 -22.68 2.11 12.96
CA PHE A 588 -22.51 0.69 12.71
C PHE A 588 -23.01 -0.10 13.91
N THR A 589 -23.92 -1.05 13.69
CA THR A 589 -24.34 -2.02 14.70
C THR A 589 -23.79 -3.38 14.31
N VAL A 590 -22.96 -3.96 15.18
CA VAL A 590 -22.16 -5.14 14.86
C VAL A 590 -22.38 -6.22 15.90
N ALA A 591 -22.57 -7.47 15.45
CA ALA A 591 -22.50 -8.66 16.27
C ALA A 591 -21.38 -9.59 15.78
N ALA A 592 -20.63 -10.17 16.71
CA ALA A 592 -19.61 -11.16 16.39
C ALA A 592 -20.24 -12.53 16.08
N LEU A 593 -19.80 -13.18 15.00
CA LEU A 593 -20.18 -14.54 14.65
C LEU A 593 -19.16 -15.57 15.18
N THR A 594 -17.90 -15.16 15.35
CA THR A 594 -16.81 -16.02 15.85
C THR A 594 -16.01 -15.33 16.97
N GLY A 595 -16.66 -14.46 17.75
CA GLY A 595 -16.06 -13.70 18.85
C GLY A 595 -15.40 -12.38 18.45
N TRP A 596 -14.92 -11.64 19.45
CA TRP A 596 -14.46 -10.23 19.34
C TRP A 596 -12.93 -10.06 19.21
N ARG A 597 -12.19 -11.10 18.80
CA ARG A 597 -10.72 -11.13 18.85
C ARG A 597 -10.04 -9.98 18.08
N ASP A 598 -10.57 -9.59 16.93
CA ASP A 598 -9.97 -8.57 16.05
C ASP A 598 -10.76 -7.25 16.03
N LEU A 599 -11.43 -6.95 17.13
CA LEU A 599 -12.23 -5.74 17.29
C LEU A 599 -11.45 -4.43 17.00
N PRO A 600 -10.17 -4.27 17.41
CA PRO A 600 -9.35 -3.10 17.03
C PRO A 600 -9.19 -2.91 15.51
N VAL A 601 -9.04 -4.00 14.76
CA VAL A 601 -8.90 -3.95 13.30
C VAL A 601 -10.24 -3.57 12.67
N LEU A 602 -11.34 -4.18 13.12
CA LEU A 602 -12.68 -3.83 12.66
C LEU A 602 -13.00 -2.35 12.89
N ALA A 603 -12.71 -1.85 14.10
CA ALA A 603 -12.92 -0.46 14.50
C ALA A 603 -12.22 0.53 13.55
N ARG A 604 -10.95 0.26 13.19
CA ARG A 604 -10.22 1.07 12.20
C ARG A 604 -10.89 1.02 10.83
N ARG A 605 -11.23 -0.17 10.34
CA ARG A 605 -11.88 -0.33 9.03
C ARG A 605 -13.23 0.41 8.97
N ILE A 606 -13.97 0.43 10.08
CA ILE A 606 -15.21 1.21 10.22
C ILE A 606 -14.95 2.72 10.18
N ALA A 607 -14.01 3.24 10.97
CA ALA A 607 -13.66 4.66 10.95
C ALA A 607 -13.24 5.13 9.55
N ILE A 608 -12.51 4.29 8.82
CA ILE A 608 -12.08 4.55 7.45
C ILE A 608 -13.23 4.49 6.46
N ALA A 609 -14.11 3.49 6.56
CA ALA A 609 -15.30 3.40 5.71
C ALA A 609 -16.25 4.59 5.91
N ALA A 610 -16.27 5.15 7.12
CA ALA A 610 -16.98 6.38 7.47
C ALA A 610 -16.19 7.66 7.17
N GLU A 611 -14.92 7.56 6.77
CA GLU A 611 -14.06 8.69 6.45
C GLU A 611 -13.91 9.71 7.60
N VAL A 612 -13.80 9.21 8.83
CA VAL A 612 -13.70 10.04 10.05
C VAL A 612 -12.38 9.84 10.78
N GLU A 613 -11.97 10.83 11.57
CA GLU A 613 -10.83 10.69 12.50
C GLU A 613 -11.27 10.32 13.92
N GLU A 614 -12.54 10.52 14.25
CA GLU A 614 -13.10 10.25 15.57
C GLU A 614 -13.99 9.00 15.55
N LEU A 615 -13.73 8.08 16.48
CA LEU A 615 -14.51 6.87 16.68
C LEU A 615 -15.13 6.87 18.08
N GLN A 616 -16.43 6.59 18.15
CA GLN A 616 -17.14 6.30 19.38
C GLN A 616 -17.55 4.84 19.40
N VAL A 617 -17.10 4.09 20.41
CA VAL A 617 -17.47 2.68 20.60
C VAL A 617 -18.41 2.55 21.80
N LEU A 618 -19.57 1.93 21.57
CA LEU A 618 -20.57 1.60 22.58
C LEU A 618 -20.66 0.08 22.68
N ALA A 619 -20.29 -0.48 23.82
CA ALA A 619 -20.31 -1.92 24.04
C ALA A 619 -21.50 -2.34 24.91
N ASP A 620 -22.52 -2.92 24.26
CA ASP A 620 -23.71 -3.48 24.91
C ASP A 620 -23.65 -5.01 25.01
N ASP A 621 -22.77 -5.65 24.23
CA ASP A 621 -22.57 -7.09 24.27
C ASP A 621 -21.68 -7.49 25.45
N ALA A 622 -22.24 -8.24 26.39
CA ALA A 622 -21.53 -8.75 27.57
C ALA A 622 -20.34 -9.68 27.22
N ALA A 623 -20.27 -10.19 25.99
CA ALA A 623 -19.13 -10.96 25.51
C ALA A 623 -17.88 -10.11 25.19
N VAL A 624 -18.01 -8.78 25.13
CA VAL A 624 -16.87 -7.88 24.95
C VAL A 624 -16.19 -7.68 26.30
N THR A 625 -14.96 -8.17 26.42
CA THR A 625 -14.20 -8.13 27.67
C THR A 625 -13.65 -6.72 27.96
N THR A 626 -13.42 -6.40 29.23
CA THR A 626 -12.74 -5.16 29.64
C THR A 626 -11.38 -4.98 28.96
N ALA A 627 -10.64 -6.08 28.75
CA ALA A 627 -9.36 -6.05 28.05
C ALA A 627 -9.51 -5.57 26.59
N GLN A 628 -10.53 -6.05 25.87
CA GLN A 628 -10.83 -5.60 24.51
C GLN A 628 -11.26 -4.13 24.45
N LEU A 629 -12.02 -3.65 25.44
CA LEU A 629 -12.37 -2.24 25.55
C LEU A 629 -11.14 -1.36 25.84
N GLN A 630 -10.21 -1.83 26.66
CA GLN A 630 -8.94 -1.15 26.91
C GLN A 630 -8.05 -1.14 25.67
N GLU A 631 -7.99 -2.23 24.91
CA GLU A 631 -7.28 -2.30 23.62
C GLU A 631 -7.87 -1.31 22.60
N LEU A 632 -9.19 -1.16 22.58
CA LEU A 632 -9.86 -0.15 21.76
C LEU A 632 -9.59 1.29 22.23
N ALA A 633 -9.60 1.54 23.54
CA ALA A 633 -9.26 2.85 24.08
C ALA A 633 -7.80 3.23 23.82
N ALA A 634 -6.90 2.23 23.80
CA ALA A 634 -5.50 2.36 23.43
C ALA A 634 -5.24 2.22 21.92
N LEU A 635 -6.31 2.17 21.11
CA LEU A 635 -6.19 2.06 19.66
C LEU A 635 -5.39 3.25 19.15
N ASP A 636 -4.31 2.94 18.45
CA ASP A 636 -3.51 3.96 17.78
C ASP A 636 -4.26 4.55 16.57
N TRP A 637 -5.24 5.40 16.86
CA TRP A 637 -6.17 6.12 15.98
C TRP A 637 -6.36 7.55 16.54
N PRO A 638 -6.63 8.58 15.72
CA PRO A 638 -6.60 9.98 16.16
C PRO A 638 -7.43 10.31 17.41
N ALA A 639 -8.69 9.85 17.46
CA ALA A 639 -9.53 9.97 18.65
C ALA A 639 -10.45 8.77 18.77
N VAL A 640 -10.44 8.12 19.94
CA VAL A 640 -11.33 7.01 20.26
C VAL A 640 -11.94 7.24 21.63
N THR A 641 -13.26 7.19 21.69
CA THR A 641 -14.02 7.17 22.94
C THR A 641 -14.69 5.82 23.08
N VAL A 642 -14.60 5.21 24.25
CA VAL A 642 -15.19 3.89 24.54
C VAL A 642 -16.09 4.03 25.75
N ALA A 643 -17.36 3.65 25.60
CA ALA A 643 -18.31 3.53 26.69
C ALA A 643 -18.80 2.08 26.78
N GLY A 644 -18.80 1.51 27.99
CA GLY A 644 -19.33 0.18 28.27
C GLY A 644 -20.56 0.28 29.18
N SER A 645 -21.45 -0.69 29.09
CA SER A 645 -22.70 -0.75 29.88
C SER A 645 -22.53 -0.92 31.41
N ASP A 646 -21.29 -1.01 31.93
CA ASP A 646 -21.01 -1.31 33.34
C ASP A 646 -20.39 -0.16 34.15
N THR A 647 -20.24 1.06 33.61
CA THR A 647 -19.77 2.21 34.41
C THR A 647 -20.74 2.71 35.48
N ASP A 648 -21.96 2.15 35.58
CA ASP A 648 -22.97 2.50 36.59
C ASP A 648 -23.30 1.40 37.61
N ARG A 649 -22.53 0.30 37.70
CA ARG A 649 -22.85 -0.83 38.61
C ARG A 649 -22.06 -0.92 39.92
N THR A 650 -21.27 0.09 40.25
CA THR A 650 -20.72 0.25 41.62
C THR A 650 -20.88 1.70 42.07
N ALA A 651 -22.04 1.98 42.65
CA ALA A 651 -22.25 3.05 43.63
C ALA A 651 -22.56 2.40 44.98
#